data_AF-A0A8T3BKN7-F1
#
_entry.id   AF-A0A8T3BKN7-F1
#
_cell.length_a   1.000
_cell.length_b   1.000
_cell.length_c   1.000
_cell.angle_alpha   90.00
_cell.angle_beta   90.00
_cell.angle_gamma   90.00
#
_symmetry.space_group_name_H-M   'P 1'
#
loop_
_entity.id
_entity.type
_entity.pdbx_description
1 polymer ?
#
loop_
_entity_poly.entity_id
_entity_poly.type
_entity_poly.pdbx_seq_one_letter_code
_entity_poly.pdbx_strand_id
1 'polypeptide(L)'
;MGGRRRRKRTKIGDLSSAPLYSSLDPSFFDLKVFPLMLAAASAADAQNPSFQSLLKHFLSAHLALITPTTRSPLPLSILLPPGLLSLLPLLLTSSCPALAVLSAQLVGAASLFSLEANLIIVLDKDIVNGLLRALVSRSRRVVVAACNAVLDLSVSSIGREALRRKFNVIEKLLSLLCQVNDSPIDFLSLLHDEKCDSPLALVLDAALILINTSDEVCLQCIPHGLIEKVLPLLKELWENSCNSELTNNLNMEQGRLHSKKYDLAASLFRLSMDYVLPLTWKADELVRGIFGDKQFAFDNFILNYWEVSPLHINGTWNSLKCDHSIFNSLSNCFGYMKDKNFLTSLLGMLVSCPPIASDELDIFSFLKEANNLLGSQIIYGQDIRILKTSKITSEAMHEIVGEEAHFFKDKLTDELSVQTFKEALQDGYTIALRGMEFRNTEVAAITEGLSNLFGQPSVGANIYLTPPKSQGLAKHYDDHCVFVWQIFGQKQWRIFPRSEAFIPRLYEPLGSLQSMNQDEVRCMDVLIKEGDVLYIPRGYPHEAHTIINMDESHEDYASGYSMHLTIGIEVEPPFDWEGFTHIAIHCWNQKQKHSSIYPIDSEMFKLRSVLVNMLHVVVRQMADKNTEFRKACLITSPPFSSNIKLKQETTFDHLIEAINKSSSFSETFDLIVNAVQENNEDYLQWMRWLRHLRQERFEKLDFDRPLELFKEFVFLNYRPSKEVMSEFSQVKSDFCRSIVFEDAAAELKVLLQKYRKTREQYMKGMLSLHRTT
;
A
#
# COMPACT_ATOMS: atom_id res chain seq x y z
N MET A 1 43.13 95.51 -3.62
CA MET A 1 43.27 94.42 -4.63
C MET A 1 43.58 93.12 -3.92
N GLY A 2 42.99 92.00 -4.36
CA GLY A 2 43.41 90.64 -3.97
C GLY A 2 42.62 89.96 -2.85
N GLY A 3 41.41 89.46 -3.15
CA GLY A 3 40.61 88.65 -2.24
C GLY A 3 41.07 87.18 -2.18
N ARG A 4 41.29 86.67 -0.96
CA ARG A 4 41.42 85.23 -0.66
C ARG A 4 40.05 84.65 -0.32
N ARG A 5 39.62 83.58 -0.99
CA ARG A 5 38.62 82.63 -0.44
C ARG A 5 38.99 81.18 -0.78
N ARG A 6 39.11 80.38 0.30
CA ARG A 6 39.30 78.92 0.33
C ARG A 6 38.15 78.19 -0.36
N ARG A 7 38.45 77.19 -1.20
CA ARG A 7 37.48 76.23 -1.74
C ARG A 7 37.13 75.17 -0.68
N LYS A 8 35.83 74.99 -0.43
CA LYS A 8 35.22 73.95 0.45
C LYS A 8 35.24 72.58 -0.25
N ARG A 9 35.55 71.54 0.54
CA ARG A 9 35.17 70.14 0.27
C ARG A 9 33.65 70.02 0.28
N THR A 10 33.06 69.44 -0.76
CA THR A 10 31.69 68.93 -0.75
C THR A 10 31.72 67.44 -0.42
N LYS A 11 31.13 67.06 0.71
CA LYS A 11 30.82 65.67 1.08
C LYS A 11 29.79 65.12 0.09
N ILE A 12 30.06 63.95 -0.48
CA ILE A 12 29.01 63.09 -1.05
C ILE A 12 28.26 62.54 0.17
N GLY A 13 26.99 62.91 0.28
CA GLY A 13 26.14 62.59 1.43
C GLY A 13 25.81 61.11 1.53
N ASP A 14 25.64 60.68 2.78
CA ASP A 14 25.04 59.42 3.20
C ASP A 14 23.75 59.12 2.43
N LEU A 15 23.77 58.09 1.58
CA LEU A 15 22.58 57.43 1.04
C LEU A 15 22.00 56.37 2.01
N SER A 16 22.48 56.33 3.25
CA SER A 16 22.23 55.24 4.21
C SER A 16 20.96 55.39 5.06
N SER A 17 20.16 56.45 4.89
CA SER A 17 19.10 56.79 5.88
C SER A 17 17.72 57.18 5.32
N ALA A 18 17.39 56.89 4.06
CA ALA A 18 16.03 57.12 3.55
C ALA A 18 15.14 55.90 3.85
N PRO A 19 13.90 56.07 4.36
CA PRO A 19 12.97 54.95 4.47
C PRO A 19 12.64 54.46 3.06
N LEU A 20 13.08 53.25 2.68
CA LEU A 20 12.80 52.66 1.36
C LEU A 20 11.31 52.62 1.01
N TYR A 21 10.46 52.63 2.03
CA TYR A 21 9.00 52.59 1.95
C TYR A 21 8.38 53.72 2.77
N SER A 22 8.70 54.99 2.47
CA SER A 22 8.03 56.13 3.12
C SER A 22 6.57 56.32 2.68
N SER A 23 6.19 55.70 1.56
CA SER A 23 4.82 55.62 1.04
C SER A 23 4.57 54.20 0.56
N LEU A 24 3.46 53.57 0.96
CA LEU A 24 2.95 52.31 0.38
C LEU A 24 2.42 52.55 -1.07
N ASP A 25 3.16 53.32 -1.87
CA ASP A 25 2.87 53.55 -3.28
C ASP A 25 3.47 52.39 -4.09
N PRO A 26 2.63 51.54 -4.73
CA PRO A 26 3.10 50.38 -5.48
C PRO A 26 4.02 50.74 -6.66
N SER A 27 3.87 51.95 -7.22
CA SER A 27 4.63 52.38 -8.40
C SER A 27 6.03 52.89 -8.08
N PHE A 28 6.30 53.21 -6.81
CA PHE A 28 7.57 53.80 -6.38
C PHE A 28 8.76 52.86 -6.63
N PHE A 29 8.57 51.56 -6.41
CA PHE A 29 9.61 50.56 -6.60
C PHE A 29 10.05 50.52 -8.07
N ASP A 30 9.11 50.35 -9.00
CA ASP A 30 9.42 50.20 -10.42
C ASP A 30 9.96 51.49 -11.05
N LEU A 31 9.52 52.66 -10.57
CA LEU A 31 9.94 53.95 -11.13
C LEU A 31 11.31 54.42 -10.63
N LYS A 32 11.69 54.10 -9.39
CA LYS A 32 12.89 54.67 -8.75
C LYS A 32 13.90 53.64 -8.28
N VAL A 33 13.46 52.49 -7.81
CA VAL A 33 14.33 51.45 -7.22
C VAL A 33 14.79 50.46 -8.28
N PHE A 34 13.88 49.98 -9.13
CA PHE A 34 14.18 48.98 -10.15
C PHE A 34 15.28 49.41 -11.15
N PRO A 35 15.28 50.62 -11.74
CA PRO A 35 16.33 51.02 -12.67
C PRO A 35 17.74 51.05 -12.02
N LEU A 36 17.81 51.45 -10.75
CA LEU A 36 19.04 51.44 -9.96
C LEU A 36 19.51 50.01 -9.68
N MET A 37 18.58 49.12 -9.30
CA MET A 37 18.89 47.70 -9.08
C MET A 37 19.30 46.99 -10.37
N LEU A 38 18.66 47.26 -11.51
CA LEU A 38 19.01 46.68 -12.81
C LEU A 38 20.40 47.15 -13.27
N ALA A 39 20.70 48.44 -13.15
CA ALA A 39 22.02 48.98 -13.44
C ALA A 39 23.09 48.39 -12.50
N ALA A 40 22.77 48.22 -11.22
CA ALA A 40 23.67 47.59 -10.26
C ALA A 40 23.85 46.10 -10.54
N ALA A 41 22.80 45.36 -10.93
CA ALA A 41 22.86 43.92 -11.18
C ALA A 41 23.67 43.59 -12.43
N SER A 42 23.49 44.37 -13.50
CA SER A 42 24.30 44.26 -14.74
C SER A 42 25.79 44.59 -14.51
N ALA A 43 26.10 45.45 -13.54
CA ALA A 43 27.49 45.81 -13.17
C ALA A 43 28.08 44.97 -12.02
N ALA A 44 27.26 44.23 -11.26
CA ALA A 44 27.69 43.47 -10.09
C ALA A 44 28.45 42.19 -10.45
N ASP A 45 28.16 41.59 -11.61
CA ASP A 45 28.93 40.46 -12.15
C ASP A 45 30.36 40.87 -12.57
N ALA A 46 30.62 42.18 -12.74
CA ALA A 46 31.96 42.74 -12.90
C ALA A 46 32.70 42.96 -11.55
N GLN A 47 32.23 42.35 -10.46
CA GLN A 47 32.81 42.37 -9.10
C GLN A 47 32.91 43.75 -8.42
N ASN A 48 32.11 44.74 -8.80
CA ASN A 48 32.15 46.06 -8.15
C ASN A 48 31.49 46.02 -6.73
N PRO A 49 32.26 46.26 -5.64
CA PRO A 49 31.76 46.09 -4.26
C PRO A 49 30.62 47.05 -3.89
N SER A 50 30.63 48.27 -4.44
CA SER A 50 29.64 49.31 -4.12
C SER A 50 28.26 48.93 -4.64
N PHE A 51 28.17 48.38 -5.85
CA PHE A 51 26.90 47.92 -6.44
C PHE A 51 26.36 46.68 -5.73
N GLN A 52 27.25 45.76 -5.30
CA GLN A 52 26.84 44.61 -4.49
C GLN A 52 26.29 45.04 -3.11
N SER A 53 26.91 46.01 -2.45
CA SER A 53 26.42 46.53 -1.17
C SER A 53 25.05 47.20 -1.30
N LEU A 54 24.85 47.94 -2.39
CA LEU A 54 23.56 48.58 -2.69
C LEU A 54 22.45 47.54 -2.86
N LEU A 55 22.68 46.51 -3.69
CA LEU A 55 21.72 45.43 -3.91
C LEU A 55 21.41 44.65 -2.63
N LYS A 56 22.43 44.34 -1.80
CA LYS A 56 22.21 43.67 -0.50
C LYS A 56 21.32 44.49 0.42
N HIS A 57 21.53 45.81 0.46
CA HIS A 57 20.72 46.70 1.29
C HIS A 57 19.26 46.69 0.84
N PHE A 58 19.00 46.81 -0.47
CA PHE A 58 17.65 46.73 -1.03
C PHE A 58 16.97 45.39 -0.73
N LEU A 59 17.64 44.27 -1.00
CA LEU A 59 17.07 42.94 -0.76
C LEU A 59 16.81 42.68 0.73
N SER A 60 17.73 43.10 1.62
CA SER A 60 17.56 42.93 3.07
C SER A 60 16.40 43.77 3.61
N ALA A 61 16.25 45.01 3.12
CA ALA A 61 15.14 45.88 3.49
C ALA A 61 13.80 45.34 3.00
N HIS A 62 13.75 44.78 1.79
CA HIS A 62 12.54 44.15 1.24
C HIS A 62 12.19 42.86 1.98
N LEU A 63 13.20 42.02 2.28
CA LEU A 63 12.98 40.80 3.05
C LEU A 63 12.39 41.12 4.43
N ALA A 64 12.96 42.12 5.13
CA ALA A 64 12.48 42.58 6.44
C ALA A 64 11.05 43.15 6.41
N LEU A 65 10.59 43.64 5.25
CA LEU A 65 9.20 44.07 5.07
C LEU A 65 8.22 42.88 5.05
N ILE A 66 8.67 41.73 4.54
CA ILE A 66 7.85 40.54 4.27
C ILE A 66 7.95 39.51 5.41
N THR A 67 9.04 39.49 6.17
CA THR A 67 9.21 38.52 7.26
C THR A 67 8.26 38.85 8.43
N PRO A 68 7.67 37.85 9.12
CA PRO A 68 6.53 38.10 10.00
C PRO A 68 6.97 38.76 11.31
N THR A 69 6.76 40.07 11.42
CA THR A 69 6.53 40.74 12.70
C THR A 69 5.23 41.52 12.59
N THR A 70 4.10 40.83 12.84
CA THR A 70 2.79 41.43 13.15
C THR A 70 2.31 42.54 12.21
N ARG A 71 2.13 42.28 10.91
CA ARG A 71 1.52 43.25 9.97
C ARG A 71 0.34 42.67 9.21
N SER A 72 -0.63 43.55 8.94
CA SER A 72 -1.77 43.37 8.04
C SER A 72 -1.34 42.92 6.64
N PRO A 73 -2.20 42.22 5.88
CA PRO A 73 -1.86 41.75 4.53
C PRO A 73 -1.37 42.90 3.64
N LEU A 74 -0.20 42.71 3.00
CA LEU A 74 0.39 43.63 2.03
C LEU A 74 -0.25 43.41 0.65
N PRO A 75 -0.52 44.49 -0.13
CA PRO A 75 -0.87 44.37 -1.54
C PRO A 75 0.19 43.60 -2.33
N LEU A 76 -0.23 42.75 -3.26
CA LEU A 76 0.67 41.91 -4.06
C LEU A 76 1.69 42.71 -4.86
N SER A 77 1.30 43.89 -5.36
CA SER A 77 2.16 44.83 -6.08
C SER A 77 3.31 45.41 -5.23
N ILE A 78 3.18 45.38 -3.90
CA ILE A 78 4.24 45.78 -2.96
C ILE A 78 5.05 44.55 -2.53
N LEU A 79 4.39 43.40 -2.37
CA LEU A 79 5.02 42.13 -2.00
C LEU A 79 6.00 41.65 -3.10
N LEU A 80 5.53 41.59 -4.34
CA LEU A 80 6.29 41.18 -5.53
C LEU A 80 6.11 42.22 -6.66
N PRO A 81 6.80 43.36 -6.60
CA PRO A 81 6.79 44.34 -7.69
C PRO A 81 7.28 43.71 -9.01
N PRO A 82 6.69 44.06 -10.17
CA PRO A 82 7.10 43.55 -11.49
C PRO A 82 8.61 43.68 -11.77
N GLY A 83 9.21 44.82 -11.40
CA GLY A 83 10.65 45.03 -11.54
C GLY A 83 11.47 44.06 -10.69
N LEU A 84 11.02 43.76 -9.47
CA LEU A 84 11.69 42.78 -8.61
C LEU A 84 11.60 41.37 -9.20
N LEU A 85 10.41 40.96 -9.65
CA LEU A 85 10.19 39.67 -10.31
C LEU A 85 11.13 39.47 -11.49
N SER A 86 11.28 40.49 -12.34
CA SER A 86 12.19 40.41 -13.49
C SER A 86 13.68 40.31 -13.14
N LEU A 87 14.09 40.76 -11.94
CA LEU A 87 15.49 40.69 -11.47
C LEU A 87 15.81 39.38 -10.74
N LEU A 88 14.82 38.74 -10.12
CA LEU A 88 15.04 37.55 -9.28
C LEU A 88 15.81 36.42 -9.99
N PRO A 89 15.54 36.05 -11.26
CA PRO A 89 16.29 35.00 -11.94
C PRO A 89 17.80 35.27 -12.02
N LEU A 90 18.16 36.54 -12.30
CA LEU A 90 19.54 36.99 -12.37
C LEU A 90 20.20 37.00 -10.99
N LEU A 91 19.49 37.50 -9.97
CA LEU A 91 20.03 37.60 -8.62
C LEU A 91 20.20 36.23 -7.93
N LEU A 92 19.28 35.29 -8.16
CA LEU A 92 19.38 33.90 -7.69
C LEU A 92 20.60 33.17 -8.25
N THR A 93 21.03 33.53 -9.46
CA THR A 93 22.20 32.95 -10.15
C THR A 93 23.46 33.78 -10.01
N SER A 94 23.44 34.81 -9.17
CA SER A 94 24.57 35.73 -8.99
C SER A 94 25.83 35.01 -8.51
N SER A 95 26.97 35.41 -9.06
CA SER A 95 28.29 35.02 -8.59
C SER A 95 28.59 35.46 -7.14
N CYS A 96 27.85 36.43 -6.60
CA CYS A 96 27.94 36.89 -5.22
C CYS A 96 27.01 36.07 -4.30
N PRO A 97 27.54 35.20 -3.41
CA PRO A 97 26.69 34.30 -2.61
C PRO A 97 25.68 35.01 -1.72
N ALA A 98 26.02 36.19 -1.19
CA ALA A 98 25.12 36.94 -0.34
C ALA A 98 23.90 37.50 -1.10
N LEU A 99 24.03 37.82 -2.39
CA LEU A 99 22.89 38.23 -3.21
C LEU A 99 21.98 37.05 -3.49
N ALA A 100 22.54 35.93 -3.93
CA ALA A 100 21.77 34.71 -4.18
C ALA A 100 21.04 34.21 -2.93
N VAL A 101 21.67 34.26 -1.75
CA VAL A 101 21.03 33.92 -0.45
C VAL A 101 19.82 34.81 -0.18
N LEU A 102 19.99 36.14 -0.23
CA LEU A 102 18.91 37.08 0.05
C LEU A 102 17.75 36.94 -0.95
N SER A 103 18.07 36.69 -2.22
CA SER A 103 17.06 36.46 -3.25
C SER A 103 16.28 35.16 -3.02
N ALA A 104 16.95 34.06 -2.65
CA ALA A 104 16.28 32.81 -2.30
C ALA A 104 15.39 32.98 -1.05
N GLN A 105 15.89 33.65 -0.01
CA GLN A 105 15.10 33.95 1.18
C GLN A 105 13.86 34.80 0.87
N LEU A 106 13.98 35.76 -0.04
CA LEU A 106 12.86 36.60 -0.47
C LEU A 106 11.81 35.77 -1.22
N VAL A 107 12.24 34.87 -2.12
CA VAL A 107 11.36 33.92 -2.82
C VAL A 107 10.59 33.05 -1.82
N GLY A 108 11.28 32.47 -0.84
CA GLY A 108 10.64 31.66 0.22
C GLY A 108 9.66 32.46 1.06
N ALA A 109 10.10 33.60 1.60
CA ALA A 109 9.27 34.46 2.45
C ALA A 109 8.00 34.97 1.74
N ALA A 110 8.12 35.39 0.47
CA ALA A 110 6.97 35.82 -0.33
C ALA A 110 6.00 34.66 -0.58
N SER A 111 6.52 33.45 -0.79
CA SER A 111 5.73 32.24 -1.00
C SER A 111 4.94 31.80 0.24
N LEU A 112 5.49 32.02 1.44
CA LEU A 112 4.77 31.81 2.70
C LEU A 112 3.76 32.93 3.02
N PHE A 113 4.03 34.15 2.55
CA PHE A 113 3.20 35.32 2.86
C PHE A 113 1.81 35.27 2.19
N SER A 114 1.73 34.77 0.94
CA SER A 114 0.46 34.71 0.20
C SER A 114 0.44 33.56 -0.82
N LEU A 115 -0.71 32.88 -0.93
CA LEU A 115 -0.96 31.86 -1.96
C LEU A 115 -0.83 32.44 -3.38
N GLU A 116 -1.23 33.70 -3.59
CA GLU A 116 -1.13 34.38 -4.88
C GLU A 116 0.32 34.68 -5.26
N ALA A 117 1.14 35.07 -4.28
CA ALA A 117 2.58 35.27 -4.47
C ALA A 117 3.30 33.96 -4.79
N ASN A 118 2.96 32.88 -4.06
CA ASN A 118 3.43 31.54 -4.33
C ASN A 118 3.11 31.12 -5.78
N LEU A 119 1.85 31.31 -6.22
CA LEU A 119 1.44 31.02 -7.59
C LEU A 119 2.25 31.81 -8.64
N ILE A 120 2.44 33.12 -8.45
CA ILE A 120 3.20 33.96 -9.39
C ILE A 120 4.64 33.46 -9.53
N ILE A 121 5.33 33.24 -8.40
CA ILE A 121 6.72 32.78 -8.38
C ILE A 121 6.85 31.44 -9.12
N VAL A 122 5.92 30.52 -8.85
CA VAL A 122 5.94 29.16 -9.39
C VAL A 122 5.61 29.11 -10.89
N LEU A 123 4.77 30.03 -11.37
CA LEU A 123 4.46 30.15 -12.80
C LEU A 123 5.61 30.79 -13.60
N ASP A 124 6.47 31.55 -12.95
CA ASP A 124 7.66 32.12 -13.57
C ASP A 124 8.80 31.08 -13.69
N LYS A 125 8.97 30.56 -14.90
CA LYS A 125 9.96 29.52 -15.20
C LYS A 125 11.39 29.97 -14.91
N ASP A 126 11.72 31.24 -15.07
CA ASP A 126 13.08 31.74 -14.91
C ASP A 126 13.45 31.87 -13.43
N ILE A 127 12.49 32.27 -12.58
CA ILE A 127 12.70 32.32 -11.14
C ILE A 127 12.96 30.92 -10.59
N VAL A 128 12.11 29.95 -10.92
CA VAL A 128 12.29 28.56 -10.44
C VAL A 128 13.58 27.96 -10.98
N ASN A 129 13.91 28.14 -12.27
CA ASN A 129 15.19 27.67 -12.82
C ASN A 129 16.40 28.33 -12.16
N GLY A 130 16.30 29.63 -11.82
CA GLY A 130 17.30 30.33 -11.03
C GLY A 130 17.52 29.68 -9.66
N LEU A 131 16.42 29.32 -8.99
CA LEU A 131 16.45 28.60 -7.71
C LEU A 131 17.08 27.21 -7.85
N LEU A 132 16.76 26.45 -8.90
CA LEU A 132 17.35 25.14 -9.15
C LEU A 132 18.84 25.20 -9.47
N ARG A 133 19.31 26.26 -10.11
CA ARG A 133 20.75 26.51 -10.27
C ARG A 133 21.42 26.83 -8.93
N ALA A 134 20.74 27.57 -8.06
CA ALA A 134 21.22 27.88 -6.72
C ALA A 134 21.38 26.61 -5.83
N LEU A 135 20.55 25.58 -6.03
CA LEU A 135 20.67 24.28 -5.35
C LEU A 135 22.00 23.54 -5.64
N VAL A 136 22.64 23.82 -6.78
CA VAL A 136 23.94 23.21 -7.17
C VAL A 136 25.11 24.20 -6.97
N SER A 137 24.89 25.25 -6.19
CA SER A 137 25.93 26.24 -5.92
C SER A 137 27.09 25.64 -5.12
N ARG A 138 28.31 26.10 -5.40
CA ARG A 138 29.49 25.78 -4.57
C ARG A 138 29.39 26.40 -3.16
N SER A 139 28.54 27.41 -2.98
CA SER A 139 28.33 28.07 -1.69
C SER A 139 27.26 27.34 -0.89
N ARG A 140 27.66 26.72 0.23
CA ARG A 140 26.73 26.03 1.15
C ARG A 140 25.58 26.91 1.60
N ARG A 141 25.83 28.19 1.91
CA ARG A 141 24.79 29.14 2.34
C ARG A 141 23.72 29.36 1.27
N VAL A 142 24.13 29.37 -0.01
CA VAL A 142 23.20 29.53 -1.14
C VAL A 142 22.33 28.29 -1.27
N VAL A 143 22.92 27.09 -1.14
CA VAL A 143 22.17 25.82 -1.18
C VAL A 143 21.13 25.77 -0.05
N VAL A 144 21.53 26.08 1.19
CA VAL A 144 20.61 26.13 2.34
C VAL A 144 19.43 27.08 2.08
N ALA A 145 19.71 28.31 1.63
CA ALA A 145 18.67 29.29 1.33
C ALA A 145 17.75 28.83 0.19
N ALA A 146 18.31 28.18 -0.84
CA ALA A 146 17.57 27.65 -1.96
C ALA A 146 16.66 26.47 -1.54
N CYS A 147 17.16 25.55 -0.71
CA CYS A 147 16.35 24.45 -0.16
C CYS A 147 15.18 24.98 0.68
N ASN A 148 15.43 25.95 1.57
CA ASN A 148 14.36 26.59 2.34
C ASN A 148 13.30 27.23 1.44
N ALA A 149 13.71 27.93 0.38
CA ALA A 149 12.77 28.51 -0.56
C ALA A 149 11.96 27.43 -1.32
N VAL A 150 12.55 26.28 -1.66
CA VAL A 150 11.82 25.14 -2.23
C VAL A 150 10.82 24.55 -1.24
N LEU A 151 11.19 24.41 0.03
CA LEU A 151 10.29 23.98 1.11
C LEU A 151 9.11 24.95 1.28
N ASP A 152 9.40 26.25 1.31
CA ASP A 152 8.41 27.33 1.43
C ASP A 152 7.44 27.35 0.24
N LEU A 153 7.95 27.15 -0.98
CA LEU A 153 7.12 26.98 -2.18
C LEU A 153 6.22 25.75 -2.07
N SER A 154 6.73 24.68 -1.46
CA SER A 154 6.04 23.39 -1.29
C SER A 154 4.95 23.41 -0.21
N VAL A 155 4.76 24.50 0.53
CA VAL A 155 3.66 24.62 1.50
C VAL A 155 2.30 24.62 0.78
N SER A 156 2.20 25.21 -0.41
CA SER A 156 0.97 25.23 -1.20
C SER A 156 0.84 24.01 -2.12
N SER A 157 -0.39 23.53 -2.36
CA SER A 157 -0.63 22.42 -3.31
C SER A 157 -0.20 22.77 -4.74
N ILE A 158 -0.41 24.02 -5.14
CA ILE A 158 -0.02 24.57 -6.45
C ILE A 158 1.50 24.57 -6.61
N GLY A 159 2.22 24.99 -5.57
CA GLY A 159 3.68 25.02 -5.56
C GLY A 159 4.27 23.63 -5.71
N ARG A 160 3.78 22.66 -4.91
CA ARG A 160 4.21 21.26 -5.06
C ARG A 160 3.93 20.71 -6.44
N GLU A 161 2.74 20.96 -6.98
CA GLU A 161 2.33 20.49 -8.30
C GLU A 161 3.26 20.98 -9.42
N ALA A 162 3.58 22.26 -9.41
CA ALA A 162 4.47 22.81 -10.41
C ALA A 162 5.91 22.34 -10.26
N LEU A 163 6.45 22.30 -9.03
CA LEU A 163 7.81 21.81 -8.77
C LEU A 163 7.98 20.37 -9.25
N ARG A 164 6.97 19.52 -9.07
CA ARG A 164 6.99 18.14 -9.57
C ARG A 164 6.89 18.07 -11.09
N ARG A 165 5.86 18.67 -11.70
CA ARG A 165 5.50 18.40 -13.10
C ARG A 165 6.20 19.29 -14.13
N LYS A 166 6.58 20.51 -13.75
CA LYS A 166 7.14 21.49 -14.71
C LYS A 166 8.66 21.59 -14.65
N PHE A 167 9.26 21.20 -13.53
CA PHE A 167 10.64 21.57 -13.20
C PHE A 167 11.52 20.41 -12.75
N ASN A 168 10.97 19.20 -12.61
CA ASN A 168 11.74 17.98 -12.29
C ASN A 168 12.63 18.17 -11.05
N VAL A 169 12.06 18.82 -10.03
CA VAL A 169 12.82 19.20 -8.82
C VAL A 169 13.20 17.98 -8.00
N ILE A 170 12.37 16.93 -8.01
CA ILE A 170 12.65 15.68 -7.31
C ILE A 170 13.95 15.08 -7.84
N GLU A 171 14.08 14.93 -9.16
CA GLU A 171 15.26 14.35 -9.80
C GLU A 171 16.52 15.17 -9.47
N LYS A 172 16.38 16.49 -9.37
CA LYS A 172 17.49 17.37 -9.01
C LYS A 172 17.92 17.20 -7.55
N LEU A 173 16.97 17.14 -6.63
CA LEU A 173 17.22 16.92 -5.20
C LEU A 173 17.83 15.53 -4.97
N LEU A 174 17.26 14.49 -5.59
CA LEU A 174 17.80 13.13 -5.53
C LEU A 174 19.21 13.03 -6.12
N SER A 175 19.49 13.73 -7.23
CA SER A 175 20.85 13.80 -7.79
C SER A 175 21.85 14.45 -6.85
N LEU A 176 21.42 15.46 -6.08
CA LEU A 176 22.26 16.10 -5.06
C LEU A 176 22.56 15.16 -3.89
N LEU A 177 21.57 14.35 -3.47
CA LEU A 177 21.79 13.31 -2.46
C LEU A 177 22.83 12.29 -2.94
N CYS A 178 22.76 11.86 -4.20
CA CYS A 178 23.73 10.93 -4.80
C CYS A 178 25.14 11.50 -4.95
N GLN A 179 25.30 12.82 -5.11
CA GLN A 179 26.62 13.45 -5.28
C GLN A 179 27.45 13.48 -4.00
N VAL A 180 26.82 13.24 -2.84
CA VAL A 180 27.47 13.40 -1.55
C VAL A 180 28.18 12.13 -1.11
N ASN A 181 27.96 10.96 -1.74
CA ASN A 181 28.62 9.73 -1.29
C ASN A 181 28.80 8.62 -2.32
N ASP A 182 29.93 7.93 -2.19
CA ASP A 182 30.17 6.55 -2.64
C ASP A 182 29.91 5.52 -1.49
N SER A 183 29.65 5.95 -0.23
CA SER A 183 29.36 5.06 0.92
C SER A 183 28.17 5.55 1.78
N PRO A 184 27.25 4.67 2.23
CA PRO A 184 26.10 5.05 3.08
C PRO A 184 26.49 5.56 4.49
N ILE A 185 27.49 4.95 5.13
CA ILE A 185 27.94 5.26 6.51
C ILE A 185 28.43 6.71 6.65
N ASP A 186 29.10 7.25 5.62
CA ASP A 186 29.54 8.64 5.61
C ASP A 186 28.35 9.61 5.61
N PHE A 187 27.19 9.21 5.08
CA PHE A 187 25.99 10.05 4.91
C PHE A 187 25.38 10.40 6.26
N LEU A 188 25.27 9.41 7.14
CA LEU A 188 24.78 9.57 8.50
C LEU A 188 25.74 10.41 9.34
N SER A 189 27.04 10.19 9.20
CA SER A 189 28.04 11.01 9.89
C SER A 189 27.92 12.49 9.52
N LEU A 190 27.62 12.78 8.24
CA LEU A 190 27.39 14.13 7.73
C LEU A 190 26.08 14.76 8.19
N LEU A 191 25.07 13.96 8.52
CA LEU A 191 23.83 14.42 9.14
C LEU A 191 23.97 14.64 10.65
N HIS A 192 24.79 13.83 11.33
CA HIS A 192 24.99 13.85 12.77
C HIS A 192 26.12 14.78 13.26
N ASP A 193 27.02 15.25 12.38
CA ASP A 193 28.08 16.16 12.77
C ASP A 193 27.51 17.56 13.11
N GLU A 194 27.40 17.85 14.41
CA GLU A 194 26.98 19.16 14.94
C GLU A 194 27.81 20.32 14.37
N LYS A 195 29.07 20.08 13.99
CA LYS A 195 29.96 21.10 13.41
C LYS A 195 29.79 21.26 11.89
N CYS A 196 29.10 20.33 11.23
CA CYS A 196 28.88 20.35 9.80
C CYS A 196 27.52 20.98 9.50
N ASP A 197 27.48 22.27 9.11
CA ASP A 197 26.32 22.92 8.48
C ASP A 197 26.07 22.33 7.08
N SER A 198 25.71 21.05 7.03
CA SER A 198 25.48 20.30 5.81
C SER A 198 24.08 20.59 5.28
N PRO A 199 23.90 21.08 4.04
CA PRO A 199 22.58 21.36 3.45
C PRO A 199 21.75 20.08 3.22
N LEU A 200 22.33 18.90 3.43
CA LEU A 200 21.73 17.61 3.11
C LEU A 200 20.42 17.34 3.84
N ALA A 201 20.30 17.73 5.11
CA ALA A 201 19.05 17.57 5.86
C ALA A 201 17.87 18.28 5.16
N LEU A 202 18.10 19.51 4.69
CA LEU A 202 17.10 20.30 3.97
C LEU A 202 16.83 19.78 2.55
N VAL A 203 17.86 19.26 1.87
CA VAL A 203 17.69 18.59 0.57
C VAL A 203 16.81 17.35 0.74
N LEU A 204 17.05 16.56 1.79
CA LEU A 204 16.26 15.39 2.13
C LEU A 204 14.82 15.79 2.47
N ASP A 205 14.60 16.75 3.37
CA ASP A 205 13.25 17.24 3.71
C ASP A 205 12.48 17.71 2.46
N ALA A 206 13.13 18.47 1.58
CA ALA A 206 12.52 18.94 0.34
C ALA A 206 12.15 17.78 -0.60
N ALA A 207 13.02 16.77 -0.69
CA ALA A 207 12.75 15.59 -1.50
C ALA A 207 11.57 14.79 -0.93
N LEU A 208 11.56 14.50 0.38
CA LEU A 208 10.52 13.72 1.05
C LEU A 208 9.13 14.35 0.89
N ILE A 209 9.01 15.67 1.08
CA ILE A 209 7.73 16.38 0.90
C ILE A 209 7.21 16.27 -0.53
N LEU A 210 8.09 16.45 -1.53
CA LEU A 210 7.67 16.37 -2.93
C LEU A 210 7.32 14.93 -3.34
N ILE A 211 8.09 13.92 -2.89
CA ILE A 211 7.80 12.50 -3.13
C ILE A 211 6.46 12.09 -2.49
N ASN A 212 6.26 12.42 -1.21
CA ASN A 212 5.05 12.03 -0.47
C ASN A 212 3.77 12.68 -0.99
N THR A 213 3.89 13.76 -1.76
CA THR A 213 2.77 14.46 -2.37
C THR A 213 2.66 14.23 -3.87
N SER A 214 3.50 13.36 -4.43
CA SER A 214 3.47 12.96 -5.84
C SER A 214 2.35 11.94 -6.12
N ASP A 215 1.83 12.00 -7.33
CA ASP A 215 0.98 10.96 -7.92
C ASP A 215 1.83 9.94 -8.69
N GLU A 216 1.16 8.91 -9.23
CA GLU A 216 1.82 7.84 -9.99
C GLU A 216 2.66 8.37 -11.16
N VAL A 217 2.11 9.32 -11.91
CA VAL A 217 2.74 9.87 -13.11
C VAL A 217 4.05 10.59 -12.77
N CYS A 218 4.06 11.38 -11.68
CA CYS A 218 5.26 12.07 -11.23
C CYS A 218 6.34 11.09 -10.78
N LEU A 219 5.99 10.04 -10.04
CA LEU A 219 6.95 9.05 -9.55
C LEU A 219 7.56 8.23 -10.70
N GLN A 220 6.76 7.86 -11.70
CA GLN A 220 7.22 7.15 -12.90
C GLN A 220 8.18 7.97 -13.79
N CYS A 221 8.15 9.30 -13.68
CA CYS A 221 9.07 10.17 -14.39
C CYS A 221 10.48 10.21 -13.77
N ILE A 222 10.63 9.77 -12.52
CA ILE A 222 11.93 9.72 -11.86
C ILE A 222 12.77 8.60 -12.51
N PRO A 223 14.00 8.89 -12.99
CA PRO A 223 14.83 7.87 -13.61
C PRO A 223 15.11 6.69 -12.67
N HIS A 224 14.86 5.46 -13.14
CA HIS A 224 15.03 4.25 -12.32
C HIS A 224 16.44 4.16 -11.70
N GLY A 225 17.50 4.40 -12.49
CA GLY A 225 18.88 4.37 -11.99
C GLY A 225 19.22 5.46 -10.96
N LEU A 226 18.37 6.49 -10.80
CA LEU A 226 18.49 7.44 -9.70
C LEU A 226 17.85 6.90 -8.43
N ILE A 227 16.67 6.28 -8.55
CA ILE A 227 16.01 5.62 -7.43
C ILE A 227 16.92 4.48 -6.89
N GLU A 228 17.63 3.73 -7.74
CA GLU A 228 18.48 2.60 -7.32
C GLU A 228 19.63 3.06 -6.42
N LYS A 229 20.12 4.27 -6.65
CA LYS A 229 21.20 4.88 -5.88
C LYS A 229 20.70 5.48 -4.57
N VAL A 230 19.48 6.01 -4.56
CA VAL A 230 18.91 6.70 -3.39
C VAL A 230 18.26 5.74 -2.41
N LEU A 231 17.62 4.66 -2.88
CA LEU A 231 16.90 3.72 -2.02
C LEU A 231 17.79 3.16 -0.88
N PRO A 232 19.04 2.70 -1.12
CA PRO A 232 19.91 2.24 -0.05
C PRO A 232 20.21 3.32 1.02
N LEU A 233 20.34 4.58 0.60
CA LEU A 233 20.56 5.70 1.52
C LEU A 233 19.33 5.96 2.40
N LEU A 234 18.14 6.01 1.80
CA LEU A 234 16.88 6.18 2.54
C LEU A 234 16.60 4.99 3.46
N LYS A 235 16.97 3.79 3.02
CA LYS A 235 16.87 2.56 3.80
C LYS A 235 17.75 2.63 5.04
N GLU A 236 19.01 2.99 4.90
CA GLU A 236 19.93 3.11 6.04
C GLU A 236 19.45 4.18 7.03
N LEU A 237 18.98 5.34 6.55
CA LEU A 237 18.36 6.37 7.40
C LEU A 237 17.17 5.83 8.18
N TRP A 238 16.30 5.09 7.48
CA TRP A 238 15.12 4.48 8.07
C TRP A 238 15.50 3.51 9.19
N GLU A 239 16.46 2.62 8.93
CA GLU A 239 16.90 1.63 9.90
C GLU A 239 17.50 2.27 11.16
N ASN A 240 18.30 3.32 11.00
CA ASN A 240 18.85 4.06 12.13
C ASN A 240 17.78 4.81 12.93
N SER A 241 16.77 5.36 12.28
CA SER A 241 15.63 6.01 12.95
C SER A 241 14.80 5.05 13.82
N CYS A 242 14.89 3.76 13.55
CA CYS A 242 14.18 2.71 14.29
C CYS A 242 14.96 2.15 15.50
N ASN A 243 16.25 2.45 15.66
CA ASN A 243 17.04 2.00 16.81
C ASN A 243 16.79 2.88 18.05
N SER A 244 16.33 2.28 19.16
CA SER A 244 15.99 2.96 20.43
C SER A 244 17.19 3.64 21.11
N GLU A 245 18.38 3.04 21.00
CA GLU A 245 19.61 3.59 21.62
C GLU A 245 20.14 4.84 20.91
N LEU A 246 19.90 4.98 19.60
CA LEU A 246 20.19 6.22 18.86
C LEU A 246 19.05 7.23 18.96
N THR A 247 17.83 6.84 19.34
CA THR A 247 16.70 7.78 19.45
C THR A 247 16.81 8.70 20.66
N ASN A 248 17.60 8.36 21.69
CA ASN A 248 18.00 9.34 22.69
C ASN A 248 18.91 10.45 22.11
N ASN A 249 19.62 10.18 21.00
CA ASN A 249 20.34 11.19 20.21
C ASN A 249 19.48 11.77 19.07
N LEU A 250 18.39 11.11 18.67
CA LEU A 250 17.37 11.61 17.74
C LEU A 250 16.15 12.22 18.46
N ASN A 251 16.22 12.47 19.78
CA ASN A 251 15.22 13.31 20.45
C ASN A 251 15.36 14.71 19.84
N MET A 252 14.58 14.90 18.78
CA MET A 252 14.55 16.01 17.85
C MET A 252 14.01 17.30 18.49
N GLU A 253 14.41 17.60 19.72
CA GLU A 253 14.19 18.90 20.33
C GLU A 253 15.28 19.92 19.92
N GLN A 254 16.31 19.50 19.19
CA GLN A 254 17.36 20.38 18.64
C GLN A 254 17.67 20.14 17.14
N GLY A 255 16.62 20.16 16.30
CA GLY A 255 16.55 21.00 15.09
C GLY A 255 17.48 20.81 13.87
N ARG A 256 17.34 19.74 13.06
CA ARG A 256 17.83 19.76 11.65
C ARG A 256 16.95 19.10 10.58
N LEU A 257 16.25 18.00 10.86
CA LEU A 257 15.20 17.46 9.97
C LEU A 257 13.83 17.98 10.41
N HIS A 258 13.04 18.52 9.49
CA HIS A 258 11.65 18.91 9.74
C HIS A 258 10.65 17.78 9.50
N SER A 259 11.03 16.81 8.66
CA SER A 259 10.17 15.68 8.30
C SER A 259 10.09 14.62 9.41
N LYS A 260 8.91 14.03 9.57
CA LYS A 260 8.63 13.02 10.61
C LYS A 260 9.13 11.65 10.17
N LYS A 261 9.29 10.72 11.13
CA LYS A 261 9.55 9.30 10.86
C LYS A 261 8.62 8.71 9.78
N TYR A 262 7.35 9.11 9.80
CA TYR A 262 6.36 8.76 8.79
C TYR A 262 6.75 9.25 7.37
N ASP A 263 7.28 10.46 7.23
CA ASP A 263 7.60 11.02 5.91
C ASP A 263 8.71 10.21 5.22
N LEU A 264 9.69 9.76 6.00
CA LEU A 264 10.74 8.87 5.51
C LEU A 264 10.18 7.50 5.10
N ALA A 265 9.33 6.89 5.95
CA ALA A 265 8.68 5.63 5.63
C ALA A 265 7.82 5.73 4.37
N ALA A 266 6.99 6.76 4.26
CA ALA A 266 6.11 6.98 3.11
C ALA A 266 6.91 7.20 1.82
N SER A 267 8.04 7.91 1.87
CA SER A 267 8.88 8.12 0.69
C SER A 267 9.61 6.85 0.27
N LEU A 268 10.13 6.08 1.24
CA LEU A 268 10.77 4.80 0.99
C LEU A 268 9.80 3.82 0.34
N PHE A 269 8.58 3.71 0.89
CA PHE A 269 7.49 2.92 0.33
C PHE A 269 7.15 3.36 -1.12
N ARG A 270 6.92 4.66 -1.32
CA ARG A 270 6.52 5.21 -2.63
C ARG A 270 7.56 5.03 -3.72
N LEU A 271 8.84 5.12 -3.38
CA LEU A 271 9.93 4.92 -4.33
C LEU A 271 10.19 3.43 -4.63
N SER A 272 9.83 2.53 -3.72
CA SER A 272 10.06 1.08 -3.88
C SER A 272 8.87 0.30 -4.42
N MET A 273 7.65 0.86 -4.40
CA MET A 273 6.44 0.10 -4.77
C MET A 273 6.42 -0.40 -6.22
N ASP A 274 7.13 0.29 -7.13
CA ASP A 274 7.26 -0.11 -8.54
C ASP A 274 8.61 -0.80 -8.84
N TYR A 275 9.43 -1.07 -7.82
CA TYR A 275 10.70 -1.77 -8.00
C TYR A 275 10.51 -3.25 -8.33
N VAL A 276 11.39 -3.75 -9.20
CA VAL A 276 11.45 -5.18 -9.49
C VAL A 276 12.14 -5.89 -8.34
N LEU A 277 11.48 -6.92 -7.79
CA LEU A 277 12.09 -7.78 -6.78
C LEU A 277 13.24 -8.57 -7.41
N PRO A 278 14.40 -8.68 -6.73
CA PRO A 278 15.54 -9.42 -7.27
C PRO A 278 15.31 -10.93 -7.34
N LEU A 279 14.35 -11.46 -6.57
CA LEU A 279 14.05 -12.89 -6.47
C LEU A 279 12.64 -13.18 -6.99
N THR A 280 12.52 -14.15 -7.90
CA THR A 280 11.23 -14.67 -8.38
C THR A 280 11.35 -16.19 -8.55
N TRP A 281 10.28 -16.91 -8.23
CA TRP A 281 10.20 -18.36 -8.44
C TRP A 281 9.36 -18.68 -9.65
N LYS A 282 9.84 -19.58 -10.51
CA LYS A 282 9.04 -20.05 -11.65
C LYS A 282 7.97 -21.01 -11.17
N ALA A 283 6.86 -21.09 -11.91
CA ALA A 283 5.73 -21.96 -11.58
C ALA A 283 6.15 -23.43 -11.44
N ASP A 284 7.06 -23.92 -12.29
CA ASP A 284 7.56 -25.28 -12.23
C ASP A 284 8.47 -25.53 -11.02
N GLU A 285 9.23 -24.53 -10.57
CA GLU A 285 10.04 -24.62 -9.34
C GLU A 285 9.15 -24.68 -8.09
N LEU A 286 8.07 -23.90 -8.05
CA LEU A 286 7.08 -23.91 -6.96
C LEU A 286 6.33 -25.23 -6.89
N VAL A 287 5.84 -25.71 -8.03
CA VAL A 287 5.20 -27.02 -8.11
C VAL A 287 6.16 -28.11 -7.66
N ARG A 288 7.43 -28.05 -8.07
CA ARG A 288 8.45 -29.00 -7.60
C ARG A 288 8.72 -28.91 -6.11
N GLY A 289 8.81 -27.70 -5.55
CA GLY A 289 9.04 -27.49 -4.12
C GLY A 289 7.93 -28.04 -3.24
N ILE A 290 6.68 -27.94 -3.70
CA ILE A 290 5.50 -28.42 -2.93
C ILE A 290 5.22 -29.91 -3.21
N PHE A 291 5.18 -30.33 -4.48
CA PHE A 291 4.67 -31.64 -4.91
C PHE A 291 5.76 -32.61 -5.42
N GLY A 292 7.03 -32.19 -5.49
CA GLY A 292 8.13 -32.95 -6.07
C GLY A 292 8.19 -32.89 -7.61
N ASP A 293 9.01 -33.72 -8.24
CA ASP A 293 9.42 -33.61 -9.66
C ASP A 293 8.33 -33.88 -10.73
N LYS A 294 7.04 -33.88 -10.40
CA LYS A 294 5.97 -34.30 -11.32
C LYS A 294 4.88 -33.25 -11.51
N GLN A 295 4.82 -32.64 -12.69
CA GLN A 295 3.70 -31.77 -13.10
C GLN A 295 2.34 -32.50 -13.02
N PHE A 296 2.31 -33.81 -13.28
CA PHE A 296 1.12 -34.64 -13.09
C PHE A 296 0.59 -34.64 -11.64
N ALA A 297 1.47 -34.43 -10.65
CA ALA A 297 1.05 -34.34 -9.26
C ALA A 297 0.20 -33.09 -9.01
N PHE A 298 0.54 -31.96 -9.66
CA PHE A 298 -0.23 -30.73 -9.57
C PHE A 298 -1.59 -30.84 -10.27
N ASP A 299 -1.66 -31.40 -11.47
CA ASP A 299 -2.94 -31.61 -12.16
C ASP A 299 -3.87 -32.53 -11.35
N ASN A 300 -3.31 -33.62 -10.81
CA ASN A 300 -4.04 -34.52 -9.92
C ASN A 300 -4.50 -33.80 -8.65
N PHE A 301 -3.68 -32.91 -8.09
CA PHE A 301 -4.04 -32.06 -6.96
C PHE A 301 -5.24 -31.16 -7.27
N ILE A 302 -5.19 -30.41 -8.38
CA ILE A 302 -6.29 -29.52 -8.79
C ILE A 302 -7.58 -30.29 -9.06
N LEU A 303 -7.50 -31.49 -9.62
CA LEU A 303 -8.68 -32.26 -9.97
C LEU A 303 -9.34 -32.95 -8.76
N ASN A 304 -8.55 -33.41 -7.79
CA ASN A 304 -9.00 -34.32 -6.73
C ASN A 304 -8.92 -33.77 -5.29
N TYR A 305 -8.12 -32.73 -5.05
CA TYR A 305 -7.85 -32.22 -3.69
C TYR A 305 -8.21 -30.75 -3.52
N TRP A 306 -7.92 -29.90 -4.51
CA TRP A 306 -8.21 -28.46 -4.45
C TRP A 306 -9.68 -28.17 -4.12
N GLU A 307 -9.92 -27.53 -2.97
CA GLU A 307 -11.24 -27.23 -2.39
C GLU A 307 -12.10 -28.47 -2.05
N VAL A 308 -11.54 -29.67 -2.18
CA VAL A 308 -12.22 -30.95 -2.03
C VAL A 308 -11.78 -31.68 -0.77
N SER A 309 -10.48 -31.94 -0.57
CA SER A 309 -10.01 -32.81 0.52
C SER A 309 -8.60 -32.43 1.02
N PRO A 310 -8.30 -32.61 2.33
CA PRO A 310 -6.97 -32.43 2.89
C PRO A 310 -5.94 -33.38 2.25
N LEU A 311 -4.68 -32.94 2.20
CA LEU A 311 -3.58 -33.72 1.64
C LEU A 311 -2.30 -33.50 2.45
N HIS A 312 -1.70 -34.57 2.97
CA HIS A 312 -0.35 -34.55 3.51
C HIS A 312 0.65 -34.95 2.44
N ILE A 313 1.67 -34.12 2.27
CA ILE A 313 2.73 -34.27 1.29
C ILE A 313 4.05 -34.40 2.07
N ASN A 314 4.67 -35.58 1.98
CA ASN A 314 5.90 -35.89 2.71
C ASN A 314 7.10 -35.15 2.10
N GLY A 315 7.84 -34.40 2.91
CA GLY A 315 8.97 -33.56 2.52
C GLY A 315 10.26 -34.29 2.15
N THR A 316 10.28 -35.61 2.04
CA THR A 316 11.53 -36.38 1.75
C THR A 316 12.37 -35.85 0.58
N TRP A 317 11.77 -35.30 -0.48
CA TRP A 317 12.53 -34.70 -1.60
C TRP A 317 13.15 -33.35 -1.27
N ASN A 318 12.64 -32.62 -0.28
CA ASN A 318 13.25 -31.38 0.22
C ASN A 318 14.58 -31.65 0.94
N SER A 319 14.86 -32.90 1.33
CA SER A 319 16.12 -33.36 1.94
C SER A 319 17.20 -33.80 0.95
N LEU A 320 16.87 -33.95 -0.34
CA LEU A 320 17.85 -34.26 -1.38
C LEU A 320 18.68 -33.00 -1.64
N LYS A 321 20.01 -33.13 -1.54
CA LYS A 321 21.06 -32.10 -1.67
C LYS A 321 20.98 -31.32 -3.00
N CYS A 322 19.96 -30.50 -3.18
CA CYS A 322 19.86 -29.50 -4.22
C CYS A 322 19.97 -28.15 -3.53
N ASP A 323 21.08 -27.45 -3.72
CA ASP A 323 21.42 -26.18 -3.05
C ASP A 323 20.41 -25.04 -3.36
N HIS A 324 19.40 -25.28 -4.20
CA HIS A 324 18.37 -24.33 -4.64
C HIS A 324 16.92 -24.77 -4.39
N SER A 325 16.63 -25.60 -3.38
CA SER A 325 15.24 -25.94 -3.03
C SER A 325 14.54 -24.79 -2.29
N ILE A 326 13.23 -24.62 -2.52
CA ILE A 326 12.40 -23.61 -1.83
C ILE A 326 12.45 -23.83 -0.31
N PHE A 327 12.44 -25.09 0.12
CA PHE A 327 12.57 -25.44 1.53
C PHE A 327 13.91 -24.99 2.11
N ASN A 328 15.03 -25.15 1.39
CA ASN A 328 16.32 -24.64 1.85
C ASN A 328 16.33 -23.12 1.96
N SER A 329 15.73 -22.40 1.00
CA SER A 329 15.56 -20.95 1.11
C SER A 329 14.77 -20.57 2.36
N LEU A 330 13.59 -21.15 2.57
CA LEU A 330 12.77 -20.90 3.78
C LEU A 330 13.51 -21.29 5.07
N SER A 331 14.17 -22.45 5.10
CA SER A 331 14.94 -22.91 6.25
C SER A 331 16.13 -21.99 6.53
N ASN A 332 16.73 -21.36 5.52
CA ASN A 332 17.79 -20.38 5.71
C ASN A 332 17.21 -19.05 6.23
N CYS A 333 16.10 -18.58 5.64
CA CYS A 333 15.38 -17.38 6.08
C CYS A 333 14.93 -17.46 7.53
N PHE A 334 14.61 -18.65 8.03
CA PHE A 334 14.18 -18.86 9.42
C PHE A 334 15.24 -19.59 10.26
N GLY A 335 16.42 -19.86 9.70
CA GLY A 335 17.46 -20.65 10.37
C GLY A 335 18.01 -19.98 11.62
N TYR A 336 18.04 -18.65 11.64
CA TYR A 336 18.41 -17.86 12.83
C TYR A 336 17.40 -18.02 13.98
N MET A 337 16.18 -18.49 13.71
CA MET A 337 15.17 -18.75 14.76
C MET A 337 15.56 -19.91 15.68
N LYS A 338 16.62 -20.67 15.34
CA LYS A 338 17.25 -21.66 16.21
C LYS A 338 18.17 -21.02 17.27
N ASP A 339 18.56 -19.75 17.12
CA ASP A 339 19.43 -19.03 18.06
C ASP A 339 18.64 -18.47 19.26
N LYS A 340 19.20 -18.50 20.47
CA LYS A 340 18.61 -17.98 21.72
C LYS A 340 18.22 -16.49 21.65
N ASN A 341 18.80 -15.74 20.72
CA ASN A 341 18.55 -14.31 20.52
C ASN A 341 17.56 -14.00 19.39
N PHE A 342 16.92 -15.00 18.78
CA PHE A 342 16.05 -14.78 17.62
C PHE A 342 14.93 -13.78 17.88
N LEU A 343 14.34 -13.78 19.08
CA LEU A 343 13.25 -12.87 19.44
C LEU A 343 13.69 -11.40 19.39
N THR A 344 14.92 -11.12 19.80
CA THR A 344 15.51 -9.78 19.70
C THR A 344 15.68 -9.37 18.25
N SER A 345 16.16 -10.30 17.41
CA SER A 345 16.29 -10.07 15.97
C SER A 345 14.93 -9.84 15.32
N LEU A 346 13.93 -10.67 15.64
CA LEU A 346 12.58 -10.60 15.08
C LEU A 346 11.91 -9.26 15.43
N LEU A 347 11.92 -8.85 16.70
CA LEU A 347 11.21 -7.63 17.12
C LEU A 347 11.93 -6.35 16.73
N GLY A 348 13.26 -6.36 16.66
CA GLY A 348 14.06 -5.20 16.26
C GLY A 348 13.96 -4.87 14.76
N MET A 349 13.38 -5.74 13.94
CA MET A 349 13.37 -5.62 12.48
C MET A 349 11.99 -5.31 11.88
N LEU A 350 10.90 -5.55 12.63
CA LEU A 350 9.56 -5.56 12.07
C LEU A 350 8.80 -4.25 12.32
N VAL A 351 8.04 -3.84 11.29
CA VAL A 351 7.13 -2.68 11.34
C VAL A 351 5.70 -3.15 11.17
N SER A 352 4.72 -2.37 11.60
CA SER A 352 3.32 -2.70 11.35
C SER A 352 3.02 -2.72 9.84
N CYS A 353 2.17 -3.66 9.43
CA CYS A 353 1.57 -3.77 8.10
C CYS A 353 0.08 -3.43 8.21
N PRO A 354 -0.33 -2.17 7.99
CA PRO A 354 -1.73 -1.79 8.00
C PRO A 354 -2.52 -2.57 6.95
N PRO A 355 -3.70 -3.13 7.28
CA PRO A 355 -4.49 -3.88 6.32
C PRO A 355 -4.93 -3.00 5.15
N ILE A 356 -4.90 -3.55 3.95
CA ILE A 356 -5.45 -2.93 2.75
C ILE A 356 -6.82 -3.54 2.46
N ALA A 357 -7.81 -2.73 2.10
CA ALA A 357 -9.17 -3.22 1.82
C ALA A 357 -9.17 -4.17 0.61
N SER A 358 -10.02 -5.20 0.66
CA SER A 358 -10.18 -6.22 -0.39
C SER A 358 -10.39 -5.61 -1.79
N ASP A 359 -11.23 -4.59 -1.90
CA ASP A 359 -11.61 -3.93 -3.15
C ASP A 359 -10.82 -2.62 -3.42
N GLU A 360 -9.73 -2.36 -2.70
CA GLU A 360 -8.85 -1.22 -2.96
C GLU A 360 -7.90 -1.51 -4.14
N LEU A 361 -8.00 -0.71 -5.20
CA LEU A 361 -7.24 -0.81 -6.45
C LEU A 361 -6.38 0.42 -6.74
N ASP A 362 -6.29 1.36 -5.79
CA ASP A 362 -5.43 2.53 -5.84
C ASP A 362 -4.53 2.59 -4.60
N ILE A 363 -3.24 2.29 -4.79
CA ILE A 363 -2.26 2.33 -3.70
C ILE A 363 -2.16 3.72 -3.06
N PHE A 364 -2.44 4.80 -3.80
CA PHE A 364 -2.38 6.17 -3.27
C PHE A 364 -3.57 6.49 -2.36
N SER A 365 -4.73 5.88 -2.63
CA SER A 365 -5.89 5.92 -1.73
C SER A 365 -5.55 5.26 -0.40
N PHE A 366 -4.98 4.04 -0.43
CA PHE A 366 -4.45 3.36 0.76
C PHE A 366 -3.45 4.23 1.53
N LEU A 367 -2.43 4.80 0.84
CA LEU A 367 -1.41 5.63 1.49
C LEU A 367 -2.00 6.88 2.17
N LYS A 368 -3.13 7.39 1.67
CA LYS A 368 -3.85 8.51 2.27
C LYS A 368 -4.67 8.08 3.49
N GLU A 369 -5.23 6.88 3.49
CA GLU A 369 -5.99 6.31 4.61
C GLU A 369 -5.09 5.85 5.76
N ALA A 370 -3.99 5.16 5.42
CA ALA A 370 -2.99 4.67 6.37
C ALA A 370 -2.25 5.80 7.12
N ASN A 371 -2.44 7.06 6.72
CA ASN A 371 -1.96 8.30 7.36
C ASN A 371 -1.30 8.14 8.75
N ASN A 372 0.01 8.39 8.84
CA ASN A 372 0.85 8.26 10.04
C ASN A 372 1.02 6.85 10.62
N LEU A 373 0.36 5.81 10.08
CA LEU A 373 0.54 4.42 10.54
C LEU A 373 1.77 3.74 9.91
N LEU A 374 2.19 4.16 8.70
CA LEU A 374 3.37 3.59 8.04
C LEU A 374 4.63 3.80 8.89
N GLY A 375 5.37 2.71 9.09
CA GLY A 375 6.59 2.73 9.89
C GLY A 375 6.37 2.68 11.40
N SER A 376 5.12 2.47 11.85
CA SER A 376 4.81 2.16 13.25
C SER A 376 5.45 0.84 13.66
N GLN A 377 5.70 0.67 14.97
CA GLN A 377 6.05 -0.65 15.50
C GLN A 377 4.90 -1.64 15.30
N ILE A 378 5.21 -2.94 15.30
CA ILE A 378 4.21 -4.00 15.18
C ILE A 378 3.07 -3.85 16.21
N ILE A 379 1.85 -4.12 15.78
CA ILE A 379 0.63 -3.92 16.58
C ILE A 379 0.05 -5.29 16.97
N TYR A 380 -0.17 -5.49 18.27
CA TYR A 380 -0.82 -6.70 18.77
C TYR A 380 -2.27 -6.83 18.26
N GLY A 381 -2.68 -8.03 17.87
CA GLY A 381 -3.98 -8.33 17.29
C GLY A 381 -4.08 -8.06 15.78
N GLN A 382 -3.28 -7.14 15.25
CA GLN A 382 -3.16 -6.87 13.82
C GLN A 382 -2.01 -7.69 13.22
N ASP A 383 -0.77 -7.37 13.60
CA ASP A 383 0.45 -7.96 13.06
C ASP A 383 0.84 -9.25 13.81
N ILE A 384 0.67 -9.26 15.13
CA ILE A 384 1.12 -10.36 15.99
C ILE A 384 0.06 -10.75 17.02
N ARG A 385 -0.06 -12.05 17.28
CA ARG A 385 -0.90 -12.60 18.36
C ARG A 385 -0.07 -13.55 19.21
N ILE A 386 -0.34 -13.55 20.51
CA ILE A 386 0.26 -14.47 21.48
C ILE A 386 -0.89 -15.17 22.17
N LEU A 387 -1.05 -16.46 21.90
CA LEU A 387 -2.27 -17.18 22.23
C LEU A 387 -2.02 -18.63 22.64
N LYS A 388 -2.92 -19.17 23.48
CA LYS A 388 -2.85 -20.52 24.00
C LYS A 388 -4.24 -21.10 24.14
N THR A 389 -4.43 -22.36 23.76
CA THR A 389 -5.69 -23.06 23.97
C THR A 389 -5.73 -23.61 25.38
N SER A 390 -6.75 -23.23 26.13
CA SER A 390 -7.09 -23.82 27.42
C SER A 390 -8.25 -24.79 27.24
N LYS A 391 -8.11 -26.01 27.79
CA LYS A 391 -9.19 -27.00 27.80
C LYS A 391 -10.10 -26.72 28.98
N ILE A 392 -11.34 -26.32 28.72
CA ILE A 392 -12.36 -26.11 29.75
C ILE A 392 -13.38 -27.24 29.65
N THR A 393 -13.68 -27.87 30.78
CA THR A 393 -14.83 -28.78 30.90
C THR A 393 -16.10 -27.96 31.05
N SER A 394 -16.93 -27.96 30.02
CA SER A 394 -18.26 -27.35 30.10
C SER A 394 -19.19 -28.26 30.90
N GLU A 395 -19.62 -27.80 32.10
CA GLU A 395 -20.57 -28.51 32.96
C GLU A 395 -21.93 -28.75 32.28
N ALA A 396 -22.26 -27.96 31.26
CA ALA A 396 -23.54 -28.05 30.54
C ALA A 396 -23.53 -29.06 29.38
N MET A 397 -22.35 -29.45 28.84
CA MET A 397 -22.27 -30.26 27.62
C MET A 397 -21.48 -31.56 27.75
N HIS A 398 -20.82 -31.84 28.89
CA HIS A 398 -19.91 -32.99 29.04
C HIS A 398 -18.87 -33.10 27.89
N GLU A 399 -18.54 -31.98 27.24
CA GLU A 399 -17.55 -31.88 26.16
C GLU A 399 -16.38 -31.00 26.63
N ILE A 400 -15.16 -31.39 26.26
CA ILE A 400 -13.97 -30.57 26.46
C ILE A 400 -13.92 -29.58 25.30
N VAL A 401 -14.24 -28.31 25.57
CA VAL A 401 -14.15 -27.24 24.57
C VAL A 401 -12.82 -26.51 24.78
N GLY A 402 -12.05 -26.36 23.70
CA GLY A 402 -10.86 -25.52 23.69
C GLY A 402 -11.27 -24.06 23.55
N GLU A 403 -10.81 -23.21 24.47
CA GLU A 403 -10.96 -21.75 24.36
C GLU A 403 -9.59 -21.11 24.14
N GLU A 404 -9.52 -20.13 23.24
CA GLU A 404 -8.31 -19.37 22.96
C GLU A 404 -8.11 -18.27 24.00
N ALA A 405 -7.08 -18.43 24.83
CA ALA A 405 -6.62 -17.41 25.75
C ALA A 405 -5.54 -16.55 25.09
N HIS A 406 -5.82 -15.25 24.95
CA HIS A 406 -4.84 -14.26 24.55
C HIS A 406 -3.94 -13.86 25.73
N PHE A 407 -2.64 -13.66 25.48
CA PHE A 407 -1.70 -13.25 26.51
C PHE A 407 -2.03 -11.85 27.06
N PHE A 408 -2.32 -10.91 26.17
CA PHE A 408 -2.85 -9.59 26.53
C PHE A 408 -4.37 -9.58 26.45
N LYS A 409 -5.02 -9.04 27.49
CA LYS A 409 -6.49 -8.92 27.58
C LYS A 409 -7.04 -7.70 26.84
N ASP A 410 -6.27 -6.61 26.76
CA ASP A 410 -6.64 -5.38 26.06
C ASP A 410 -5.87 -5.21 24.75
N LYS A 411 -6.54 -4.68 23.72
CA LYS A 411 -5.99 -4.51 22.35
C LYS A 411 -5.05 -3.31 22.19
N LEU A 412 -4.82 -2.51 23.23
CA LEU A 412 -4.10 -1.24 23.10
C LEU A 412 -3.12 -1.03 24.27
N THR A 413 -1.86 -0.76 23.91
CA THR A 413 -0.80 -0.09 24.70
C THR A 413 0.20 -0.88 25.54
N ASP A 414 0.20 -2.21 25.57
CA ASP A 414 1.33 -2.91 26.20
C ASP A 414 2.55 -2.94 25.28
N GLU A 415 3.69 -2.40 25.75
CA GLU A 415 4.96 -2.43 25.03
C GLU A 415 5.38 -3.88 24.79
N LEU A 416 5.39 -4.30 23.52
CA LEU A 416 5.88 -5.60 23.08
C LEU A 416 7.40 -5.67 23.29
N SER A 417 7.83 -6.25 24.41
CA SER A 417 9.25 -6.44 24.73
C SER A 417 9.70 -7.87 24.46
N VAL A 418 10.99 -8.07 24.13
CA VAL A 418 11.61 -9.41 24.00
C VAL A 418 11.34 -10.28 25.23
N GLN A 419 11.36 -9.66 26.41
CA GLN A 419 11.13 -10.37 27.68
C GLN A 419 9.72 -10.94 27.74
N THR A 420 8.72 -10.17 27.31
CA THR A 420 7.32 -10.60 27.27
C THR A 420 7.10 -11.81 26.35
N PHE A 421 7.77 -11.85 25.19
CA PHE A 421 7.71 -13.01 24.31
C PHE A 421 8.36 -14.25 24.92
N LYS A 422 9.49 -14.08 25.60
CA LYS A 422 10.18 -15.19 26.29
C LYS A 422 9.29 -15.79 27.38
N GLU A 423 8.68 -14.95 28.20
CA GLU A 423 7.75 -15.36 29.26
C GLU A 423 6.54 -16.10 28.66
N ALA A 424 5.91 -15.54 27.63
CA ALA A 424 4.78 -16.18 26.98
C ALA A 424 5.12 -17.56 26.40
N LEU A 425 6.26 -17.71 25.71
CA LEU A 425 6.70 -19.01 25.21
C LEU A 425 6.98 -20.02 26.33
N GLN A 426 7.57 -19.57 27.45
CA GLN A 426 7.80 -20.42 28.63
C GLN A 426 6.48 -20.90 29.25
N ASP A 427 5.46 -20.05 29.25
CA ASP A 427 4.11 -20.36 29.74
C ASP A 427 3.28 -21.18 28.74
N GLY A 428 3.87 -21.58 27.61
CA GLY A 428 3.25 -22.46 26.63
C GLY A 428 2.40 -21.74 25.58
N TYR A 429 2.49 -20.41 25.47
CA TYR A 429 1.80 -19.65 24.42
C TYR A 429 2.47 -19.82 23.05
N THR A 430 1.67 -19.79 22.01
CA THR A 430 2.10 -19.70 20.61
C THR A 430 2.23 -18.25 20.19
N ILE A 431 3.33 -17.93 19.49
CA ILE A 431 3.47 -16.67 18.75
C ILE A 431 2.98 -16.89 17.33
N ALA A 432 2.03 -16.06 16.88
CA ALA A 432 1.54 -16.02 15.52
C ALA A 432 1.82 -14.65 14.91
N LEU A 433 2.72 -14.59 13.93
CA LEU A 433 3.09 -13.37 13.20
C LEU A 433 2.49 -13.43 11.79
N ARG A 434 1.80 -12.34 11.41
CA ARG A 434 1.04 -12.24 10.17
C ARG A 434 1.76 -11.44 9.09
N GLY A 435 1.40 -11.73 7.84
CA GLY A 435 1.82 -10.96 6.67
C GLY A 435 3.30 -11.11 6.36
N MET A 436 3.84 -12.33 6.41
CA MET A 436 5.26 -12.61 6.19
C MET A 436 5.72 -12.26 4.76
N GLU A 437 4.81 -12.27 3.79
CA GLU A 437 4.99 -11.78 2.43
C GLU A 437 5.32 -10.28 2.36
N PHE A 438 4.96 -9.50 3.39
CA PHE A 438 5.30 -8.09 3.49
C PHE A 438 6.62 -7.83 4.23
N ARG A 439 7.25 -8.89 4.76
CA ARG A 439 8.35 -8.82 5.74
C ARG A 439 9.62 -9.51 5.27
N ASN A 440 9.49 -10.52 4.39
CA ASN A 440 10.60 -11.30 3.89
C ASN A 440 10.49 -11.49 2.38
N THR A 441 11.58 -11.22 1.67
CA THR A 441 11.66 -11.25 0.21
C THR A 441 11.48 -12.64 -0.39
N GLU A 442 11.96 -13.69 0.28
CA GLU A 442 11.76 -15.07 -0.17
C GLU A 442 10.30 -15.51 -0.03
N VAL A 443 9.66 -15.20 1.10
CA VAL A 443 8.23 -15.47 1.30
C VAL A 443 7.40 -14.70 0.28
N ALA A 444 7.70 -13.42 0.05
CA ALA A 444 7.05 -12.61 -0.97
C ALA A 444 7.14 -13.22 -2.38
N ALA A 445 8.32 -13.71 -2.77
CA ALA A 445 8.52 -14.35 -4.07
C ALA A 445 7.73 -15.67 -4.18
N ILE A 446 7.62 -16.43 -3.08
CA ILE A 446 6.83 -17.68 -3.04
C ILE A 446 5.33 -17.37 -3.14
N THR A 447 4.83 -16.40 -2.37
CA THR A 447 3.40 -16.03 -2.38
C THR A 447 2.98 -15.39 -3.70
N GLU A 448 3.81 -14.55 -4.31
CA GLU A 448 3.58 -14.01 -5.66
C GLU A 448 3.55 -15.13 -6.72
N GLY A 449 4.46 -16.10 -6.62
CA GLY A 449 4.46 -17.26 -7.50
C GLY A 449 3.22 -18.15 -7.35
N LEU A 450 2.74 -18.35 -6.11
CA LEU A 450 1.52 -19.11 -5.84
C LEU A 450 0.26 -18.35 -6.25
N SER A 451 0.19 -17.04 -6.03
CA SER A 451 -0.94 -16.21 -6.50
C SER A 451 -1.06 -16.30 -8.02
N ASN A 452 0.08 -16.30 -8.73
CA ASN A 452 0.14 -16.57 -10.16
C ASN A 452 -0.38 -17.96 -10.51
N LEU A 453 0.11 -19.02 -9.84
CA LEU A 453 -0.26 -20.41 -10.11
C LEU A 453 -1.76 -20.70 -9.93
N PHE A 454 -2.40 -20.07 -8.94
CA PHE A 454 -3.83 -20.24 -8.63
C PHE A 454 -4.73 -19.16 -9.26
N GLY A 455 -4.17 -18.24 -10.06
CA GLY A 455 -4.96 -17.19 -10.71
C GLY A 455 -5.56 -16.16 -9.74
N GLN A 456 -5.05 -16.07 -8.52
CA GLN A 456 -5.55 -15.20 -7.46
C GLN A 456 -4.79 -13.86 -7.40
N PRO A 457 -5.39 -12.80 -6.84
CA PRO A 457 -4.75 -11.48 -6.73
C PRO A 457 -3.64 -11.41 -5.67
N SER A 458 -3.77 -12.16 -4.59
CA SER A 458 -2.81 -12.24 -3.49
C SER A 458 -2.80 -13.62 -2.84
N VAL A 459 -1.75 -13.89 -2.08
CA VAL A 459 -1.60 -15.05 -1.21
C VAL A 459 -0.96 -14.54 0.08
N GLY A 460 -1.61 -14.78 1.21
CA GLY A 460 -1.13 -14.40 2.53
C GLY A 460 -0.21 -15.45 3.13
N ALA A 461 0.71 -15.04 4.03
CA ALA A 461 1.58 -15.96 4.75
C ALA A 461 1.69 -15.58 6.24
N ASN A 462 1.47 -16.57 7.11
CA ASN A 462 1.55 -16.42 8.57
C ASN A 462 2.55 -17.43 9.14
N ILE A 463 3.37 -17.03 10.11
CA ILE A 463 4.29 -17.93 10.79
C ILE A 463 3.84 -18.18 12.23
N TYR A 464 3.91 -19.44 12.65
CA TYR A 464 3.50 -19.88 13.97
C TYR A 464 4.65 -20.58 14.68
N LEU A 465 5.04 -20.07 15.85
CA LEU A 465 6.02 -20.70 16.73
C LEU A 465 5.32 -21.21 17.99
N THR A 466 5.33 -22.52 18.21
CA THR A 466 4.61 -23.18 19.31
C THR A 466 5.58 -23.98 20.19
N PRO A 467 5.64 -23.71 21.51
CA PRO A 467 6.50 -24.45 22.44
C PRO A 467 6.07 -25.92 22.61
N PRO A 468 6.93 -26.78 23.17
CA PRO A 468 6.61 -28.19 23.39
C PRO A 468 5.39 -28.37 24.30
N LYS A 469 4.61 -29.44 24.07
CA LYS A 469 3.42 -29.82 24.86
C LYS A 469 2.35 -28.73 24.93
N SER A 470 2.29 -27.84 23.95
CA SER A 470 1.29 -26.79 23.90
C SER A 470 0.48 -26.79 22.61
N GLN A 471 -0.67 -26.12 22.69
CA GLN A 471 -1.58 -25.86 21.59
C GLN A 471 -1.88 -24.36 21.59
N GLY A 472 -1.64 -23.71 20.46
CA GLY A 472 -1.92 -22.29 20.27
C GLY A 472 -3.41 -22.07 20.03
N LEU A 473 -3.85 -22.34 18.80
CA LEU A 473 -5.21 -22.14 18.32
C LEU A 473 -6.12 -23.31 18.73
N ALA A 474 -7.36 -22.98 19.10
CA ALA A 474 -8.39 -23.97 19.38
C ALA A 474 -8.84 -24.63 18.07
N LYS A 475 -9.72 -25.64 18.13
CA LYS A 475 -10.35 -26.17 16.91
C LYS A 475 -11.05 -25.02 16.19
N HIS A 476 -10.74 -24.80 14.91
CA HIS A 476 -11.32 -23.75 14.05
C HIS A 476 -11.27 -24.18 12.59
N TYR A 477 -11.90 -23.41 11.69
CA TYR A 477 -11.70 -23.54 10.26
C TYR A 477 -11.40 -22.16 9.66
N ASP A 478 -10.67 -22.15 8.55
CA ASP A 478 -10.35 -20.93 7.82
C ASP A 478 -11.34 -20.69 6.67
N ASP A 479 -11.47 -19.42 6.29
CA ASP A 479 -12.19 -18.95 5.09
C ASP A 479 -11.36 -19.03 3.81
N HIS A 480 -10.11 -19.48 3.89
CA HIS A 480 -9.17 -19.62 2.78
C HIS A 480 -8.49 -21.00 2.80
N CYS A 481 -8.00 -21.47 1.65
CA CYS A 481 -7.30 -22.75 1.59
C CYS A 481 -5.86 -22.55 2.05
N VAL A 482 -5.31 -23.46 2.86
CA VAL A 482 -3.96 -23.29 3.41
C VAL A 482 -3.01 -24.40 3.00
N PHE A 483 -1.76 -24.02 2.73
CA PHE A 483 -0.60 -24.90 2.72
C PHE A 483 0.23 -24.62 3.98
N VAL A 484 0.27 -25.59 4.89
CA VAL A 484 1.09 -25.55 6.10
C VAL A 484 2.44 -26.18 5.78
N TRP A 485 3.49 -25.36 5.71
CA TRP A 485 4.85 -25.81 5.47
C TRP A 485 5.62 -25.90 6.79
N GLN A 486 5.98 -27.13 7.19
CA GLN A 486 6.69 -27.35 8.44
C GLN A 486 8.17 -26.99 8.28
N ILE A 487 8.62 -25.92 8.94
CA ILE A 487 9.98 -25.38 8.80
C ILE A 487 10.92 -25.96 9.86
N PHE A 488 10.45 -26.08 11.10
CA PHE A 488 11.25 -26.54 12.23
C PHE A 488 10.42 -27.41 13.20
N GLY A 489 11.02 -28.47 13.73
CA GLY A 489 10.39 -29.38 14.69
C GLY A 489 9.22 -30.16 14.11
N GLN A 490 8.32 -30.63 14.97
CA GLN A 490 7.20 -31.51 14.59
C GLN A 490 5.89 -31.06 15.22
N LYS A 491 4.78 -31.22 14.49
CA LYS A 491 3.45 -30.84 14.98
C LYS A 491 2.40 -31.89 14.63
N GLN A 492 1.59 -32.27 15.61
CA GLN A 492 0.46 -33.16 15.41
C GLN A 492 -0.75 -32.35 14.98
N TRP A 493 -1.36 -32.71 13.85
CA TRP A 493 -2.54 -32.08 13.28
C TRP A 493 -3.72 -33.04 13.25
N ARG A 494 -4.89 -32.52 13.64
CA ARG A 494 -6.17 -33.21 13.52
C ARG A 494 -7.06 -32.38 12.61
N ILE A 495 -7.52 -32.97 11.50
CA ILE A 495 -8.41 -32.34 10.52
C ILE A 495 -9.73 -33.12 10.50
N PHE A 496 -10.82 -32.43 10.77
CA PHE A 496 -12.16 -32.99 10.85
C PHE A 496 -12.90 -32.77 9.54
N PRO A 497 -13.80 -33.68 9.14
CA PRO A 497 -14.60 -33.51 7.93
C PRO A 497 -15.49 -32.27 8.04
N ARG A 498 -15.68 -31.56 6.92
CA ARG A 498 -16.72 -30.52 6.78
C ARG A 498 -17.93 -31.06 6.04
N SER A 499 -19.08 -30.42 6.19
CA SER A 499 -20.23 -30.65 5.30
C SER A 499 -19.87 -30.24 3.87
N GLU A 500 -20.16 -31.11 2.89
CA GLU A 500 -19.91 -30.83 1.47
C GLU A 500 -20.63 -29.55 1.00
N ALA A 501 -21.80 -29.25 1.58
CA ALA A 501 -22.61 -28.07 1.28
C ALA A 501 -22.05 -26.74 1.85
N PHE A 502 -20.91 -26.78 2.55
CA PHE A 502 -20.36 -25.61 3.24
C PHE A 502 -18.97 -25.24 2.74
N ILE A 503 -18.86 -24.20 1.91
CA ILE A 503 -17.61 -23.54 1.55
C ILE A 503 -17.69 -22.09 2.06
N PRO A 504 -16.86 -21.67 3.03
CA PRO A 504 -16.84 -20.29 3.50
C PRO A 504 -16.34 -19.35 2.40
N ARG A 505 -16.76 -18.08 2.47
CA ARG A 505 -16.19 -17.00 1.66
C ARG A 505 -15.22 -16.19 2.48
N LEU A 506 -14.21 -15.66 1.81
CA LEU A 506 -13.25 -14.75 2.41
C LEU A 506 -13.97 -13.54 3.03
N TYR A 507 -13.61 -13.19 4.27
CA TYR A 507 -14.18 -12.07 5.05
C TYR A 507 -15.63 -12.22 5.53
N GLU A 508 -16.33 -13.31 5.22
CA GLU A 508 -17.62 -13.58 5.83
C GLU A 508 -17.44 -14.03 7.30
N PRO A 509 -18.35 -13.66 8.22
CA PRO A 509 -18.29 -14.13 9.59
C PRO A 509 -18.25 -15.65 9.66
N LEU A 510 -17.25 -16.19 10.36
CA LEU A 510 -17.17 -17.62 10.61
C LEU A 510 -18.30 -18.02 11.57
N GLY A 511 -19.09 -19.02 11.17
CA GLY A 511 -20.16 -19.60 11.98
C GLY A 511 -19.64 -20.43 13.15
N SER A 512 -20.53 -20.78 14.08
CA SER A 512 -20.18 -21.61 15.24
C SER A 512 -19.87 -23.05 14.82
N LEU A 513 -18.81 -23.62 15.40
CA LEU A 513 -18.42 -25.03 15.21
C LEU A 513 -19.45 -26.04 15.76
N GLN A 514 -20.46 -25.55 16.47
CA GLN A 514 -21.49 -26.35 17.16
C GLN A 514 -22.35 -27.19 16.20
N SER A 515 -22.37 -26.86 14.90
CA SER A 515 -23.05 -27.65 13.87
C SER A 515 -22.21 -28.79 13.28
N MET A 516 -20.92 -28.92 13.65
CA MET A 516 -19.94 -29.84 13.04
C MET A 516 -19.54 -30.99 13.97
N ASN A 517 -20.36 -31.32 14.98
CA ASN A 517 -20.16 -32.47 15.88
C ASN A 517 -20.48 -33.82 15.20
N GLN A 518 -19.82 -34.11 14.09
CA GLN A 518 -19.94 -35.39 13.39
C GLN A 518 -18.57 -36.05 13.21
N ASP A 519 -18.42 -37.20 13.88
CA ASP A 519 -17.41 -38.24 13.71
C ASP A 519 -15.93 -37.86 13.94
N GLU A 520 -15.49 -37.87 15.21
CA GLU A 520 -14.04 -38.01 15.55
C GLU A 520 -13.39 -39.20 14.82
N VAL A 521 -14.18 -40.22 14.46
CA VAL A 521 -13.76 -41.44 13.77
C VAL A 521 -13.22 -41.20 12.36
N ARG A 522 -13.61 -40.10 11.68
CA ARG A 522 -13.17 -39.76 10.31
C ARG A 522 -12.11 -38.66 10.26
N CYS A 523 -11.55 -38.29 11.41
CA CYS A 523 -10.50 -37.28 11.48
C CYS A 523 -9.21 -37.77 10.81
N MET A 524 -8.61 -36.93 9.96
CA MET A 524 -7.23 -37.12 9.52
C MET A 524 -6.31 -36.68 10.67
N ASP A 525 -5.59 -37.63 11.25
CA ASP A 525 -4.64 -37.40 12.34
C ASP A 525 -3.21 -37.65 11.83
N VAL A 526 -2.43 -36.57 11.69
CA VAL A 526 -1.13 -36.60 11.00
C VAL A 526 -0.06 -35.84 11.77
N LEU A 527 1.11 -36.47 11.91
CA LEU A 527 2.31 -35.83 12.41
C LEU A 527 3.11 -35.27 11.25
N ILE A 528 3.21 -33.94 11.14
CA ILE A 528 4.06 -33.30 10.12
C ILE A 528 5.43 -32.95 10.70
N LYS A 529 6.47 -33.23 9.92
CA LYS A 529 7.88 -33.02 10.28
C LYS A 529 8.55 -32.02 9.32
N GLU A 530 9.73 -31.53 9.68
CA GLU A 530 10.49 -30.58 8.85
C GLU A 530 10.53 -31.00 7.37
N GLY A 531 10.12 -30.08 6.49
CA GLY A 531 10.04 -30.30 5.05
C GLY A 531 8.67 -30.73 4.54
N ASP A 532 7.80 -31.29 5.40
CA ASP A 532 6.44 -31.70 5.02
C ASP A 532 5.55 -30.49 4.69
N VAL A 533 4.59 -30.71 3.79
CA VAL A 533 3.52 -29.77 3.48
C VAL A 533 2.17 -30.42 3.76
N LEU A 534 1.29 -29.75 4.49
CA LEU A 534 -0.09 -30.15 4.72
C LEU A 534 -1.02 -29.15 4.04
N TYR A 535 -1.81 -29.61 3.08
CA TYR A 535 -2.88 -28.82 2.46
C TYR A 535 -4.20 -29.05 3.20
N ILE A 536 -4.88 -27.97 3.55
CA ILE A 536 -6.22 -27.98 4.17
C ILE A 536 -7.13 -27.07 3.35
N PRO A 537 -8.21 -27.60 2.75
CA PRO A 537 -9.20 -26.77 2.06
C PRO A 537 -9.97 -25.88 3.04
N ARG A 538 -10.42 -24.71 2.58
CA ARG A 538 -11.26 -23.82 3.40
C ARG A 538 -12.51 -24.51 3.93
N GLY A 539 -12.88 -24.18 5.16
CA GLY A 539 -14.04 -24.75 5.86
C GLY A 539 -13.81 -26.09 6.56
N TYR A 540 -12.63 -26.72 6.44
CA TYR A 540 -12.29 -27.93 7.21
C TYR A 540 -11.86 -27.58 8.63
N PRO A 541 -12.61 -27.99 9.68
CA PRO A 541 -12.20 -27.76 11.05
C PRO A 541 -10.89 -28.50 11.36
N HIS A 542 -9.97 -27.85 12.04
CA HIS A 542 -8.68 -28.42 12.35
C HIS A 542 -8.09 -27.83 13.64
N GLU A 543 -7.13 -28.54 14.20
CA GLU A 543 -6.32 -28.08 15.33
C GLU A 543 -4.94 -28.73 15.30
N ALA A 544 -3.98 -28.10 15.99
CA ALA A 544 -2.59 -28.57 15.99
C ALA A 544 -1.91 -28.36 17.34
N HIS A 545 -1.18 -29.37 17.81
CA HIS A 545 -0.39 -29.29 19.04
C HIS A 545 1.04 -29.78 18.83
N THR A 546 1.99 -29.19 19.55
CA THR A 546 3.40 -29.57 19.47
C THR A 546 3.69 -30.73 20.41
N ILE A 547 4.28 -31.81 19.90
CA ILE A 547 4.66 -33.01 20.67
C ILE A 547 6.16 -32.98 21.05
N ILE A 548 6.58 -33.84 21.99
CA ILE A 548 8.01 -34.03 22.34
C ILE A 548 8.50 -35.34 21.76
N ASN A 549 9.65 -35.34 21.08
CA ASN A 549 10.39 -36.55 20.77
C ASN A 549 11.00 -37.11 22.06
N MET A 550 10.54 -38.28 22.50
CA MET A 550 11.06 -38.94 23.70
C MET A 550 12.45 -39.58 23.51
N ASP A 551 12.96 -39.59 22.27
CA ASP A 551 14.19 -40.29 21.87
C ASP A 551 15.46 -39.39 21.86
N GLU A 552 15.34 -38.08 22.11
CA GLU A 552 16.47 -37.14 22.13
C GLU A 552 16.81 -36.70 23.57
N SER A 553 18.07 -36.84 23.96
CA SER A 553 18.58 -36.57 25.31
C SER A 553 18.32 -35.13 25.76
N HIS A 554 17.88 -34.99 27.02
CA HIS A 554 17.28 -33.84 27.72
C HIS A 554 18.04 -32.49 27.81
N GLU A 555 19.03 -32.18 26.96
CA GLU A 555 19.87 -31.00 27.18
C GLU A 555 19.66 -29.81 26.22
N ASP A 556 18.82 -29.92 25.18
CA ASP A 556 18.63 -28.81 24.23
C ASP A 556 17.22 -28.19 24.32
N TYR A 557 17.10 -27.04 25.00
CA TYR A 557 15.84 -26.31 25.18
C TYR A 557 15.15 -25.92 23.84
N ALA A 558 15.87 -25.91 22.72
CA ALA A 558 15.32 -25.64 21.39
C ALA A 558 14.72 -26.88 20.68
N SER A 559 15.06 -28.10 21.13
CA SER A 559 14.70 -29.36 20.46
C SER A 559 13.19 -29.72 20.48
N GLY A 560 12.37 -29.00 21.25
CA GLY A 560 10.94 -29.28 21.42
C GLY A 560 9.98 -28.30 20.77
N TYR A 561 10.44 -27.20 20.16
CA TYR A 561 9.56 -26.22 19.52
C TYR A 561 9.11 -26.70 18.15
N SER A 562 7.95 -26.20 17.69
CA SER A 562 7.51 -26.35 16.30
C SER A 562 7.29 -25.00 15.66
N MET A 563 7.78 -24.85 14.42
CA MET A 563 7.54 -23.71 13.56
C MET A 563 7.00 -24.15 12.20
N HIS A 564 5.94 -23.50 11.75
CA HIS A 564 5.45 -23.65 10.38
C HIS A 564 5.07 -22.30 9.79
N LEU A 565 5.16 -22.24 8.46
CA LEU A 565 4.63 -21.17 7.63
C LEU A 565 3.31 -21.64 7.04
N THR A 566 2.22 -20.96 7.36
CA THR A 566 0.90 -21.19 6.74
C THR A 566 0.73 -20.21 5.60
N ILE A 567 0.64 -20.74 4.39
CA ILE A 567 0.39 -19.98 3.17
C ILE A 567 -1.09 -20.11 2.82
N GLY A 568 -1.82 -19.00 2.82
CA GLY A 568 -3.25 -18.92 2.53
C GLY A 568 -3.53 -18.50 1.09
N ILE A 569 -4.19 -19.37 0.32
CA ILE A 569 -4.74 -19.01 -0.98
C ILE A 569 -6.11 -18.36 -0.75
N GLU A 570 -6.10 -17.03 -0.84
CA GLU A 570 -7.24 -16.15 -0.64
C GLU A 570 -8.05 -16.04 -1.94
N VAL A 571 -9.27 -16.56 -1.93
CA VAL A 571 -10.18 -16.48 -3.08
C VAL A 571 -11.04 -15.23 -2.89
N GLU A 572 -10.55 -14.13 -3.44
CA GLU A 572 -11.24 -12.83 -3.42
C GLU A 572 -12.55 -12.90 -4.23
N PRO A 573 -13.62 -12.17 -3.85
CA PRO A 573 -14.96 -12.34 -4.43
C PRO A 573 -15.05 -12.32 -5.97
N PRO A 574 -14.26 -11.51 -6.72
CA PRO A 574 -14.32 -11.56 -8.18
C PRO A 574 -13.76 -12.85 -8.81
N PHE A 575 -13.03 -13.66 -8.05
CA PHE A 575 -12.22 -14.79 -8.51
C PHE A 575 -12.74 -16.16 -8.03
N ASP A 576 -13.95 -16.20 -7.47
CA ASP A 576 -14.77 -17.41 -7.42
C ASP A 576 -15.71 -17.49 -8.64
N TRP A 577 -16.48 -18.56 -8.75
CA TRP A 577 -17.44 -18.74 -9.86
C TRP A 577 -18.66 -17.81 -9.79
N GLU A 578 -19.05 -17.33 -8.61
CA GLU A 578 -20.04 -16.25 -8.45
C GLU A 578 -19.52 -14.96 -9.08
N GLY A 579 -18.32 -14.53 -8.68
CA GLY A 579 -17.64 -13.36 -9.23
C GLY A 579 -17.50 -13.43 -10.74
N PHE A 580 -17.06 -14.58 -11.25
CA PHE A 580 -16.96 -14.80 -12.70
C PHE A 580 -18.31 -14.70 -13.40
N THR A 581 -19.39 -15.19 -12.78
CA THR A 581 -20.75 -15.07 -13.31
C THR A 581 -21.22 -13.61 -13.32
N HIS A 582 -20.90 -12.82 -12.30
CA HIS A 582 -21.20 -11.38 -12.30
C HIS A 582 -20.44 -10.64 -13.41
N ILE A 583 -19.18 -10.99 -13.65
CA ILE A 583 -18.39 -10.46 -14.77
C ILE A 583 -19.06 -10.82 -16.10
N ALA A 584 -19.54 -12.05 -16.24
CA ALA A 584 -20.26 -12.51 -17.42
C ALA A 584 -21.54 -11.69 -17.67
N ILE A 585 -22.37 -11.45 -16.64
CA ILE A 585 -23.56 -10.59 -16.72
C ILE A 585 -23.18 -9.18 -17.20
N HIS A 586 -22.12 -8.61 -16.61
CA HIS A 586 -21.63 -7.28 -16.97
C HIS A 586 -21.18 -7.22 -18.43
N CYS A 587 -20.33 -8.16 -18.88
CA CYS A 587 -19.83 -8.22 -20.25
C CYS A 587 -20.96 -8.35 -21.27
N TRP A 588 -21.95 -9.22 -21.00
CA TRP A 588 -23.12 -9.37 -21.85
C TRP A 588 -23.92 -8.05 -21.92
N ASN A 589 -24.16 -7.40 -20.79
CA ASN A 589 -24.91 -6.15 -20.73
C ASN A 589 -24.23 -5.03 -21.55
N GLN A 590 -22.91 -4.86 -21.43
CA GLN A 590 -22.16 -3.87 -22.23
C GLN A 590 -22.29 -4.14 -23.74
N LYS A 591 -22.24 -5.42 -24.17
CA LYS A 591 -22.43 -5.76 -25.59
C LYS A 591 -23.83 -5.43 -26.11
N GLN A 592 -24.87 -5.59 -25.29
CA GLN A 592 -26.23 -5.20 -25.68
C GLN A 592 -26.36 -3.69 -25.87
N LYS A 593 -25.69 -2.90 -25.02
CA LYS A 593 -25.64 -1.43 -25.15
C LYS A 593 -24.96 -1.00 -26.47
N HIS A 594 -23.83 -1.63 -26.83
CA HIS A 594 -23.12 -1.35 -28.09
C HIS A 594 -23.89 -1.74 -29.37
N SER A 595 -24.70 -2.80 -29.31
CA SER A 595 -25.43 -3.31 -30.49
C SER A 595 -26.68 -2.48 -30.81
N SER A 596 -27.10 -1.61 -29.90
CA SER A 596 -28.32 -0.81 -29.99
C SER A 596 -28.07 0.53 -30.70
N ILE A 597 -28.29 0.58 -32.03
CA ILE A 597 -28.05 1.75 -32.89
C ILE A 597 -29.21 2.80 -32.86
N TYR A 598 -30.29 2.57 -32.10
CA TYR A 598 -31.49 3.42 -32.08
C TYR A 598 -31.75 4.06 -30.71
N PRO A 599 -32.42 5.24 -30.63
CA PRO A 599 -32.83 5.82 -29.36
C PRO A 599 -33.91 4.92 -28.75
N ILE A 600 -33.49 4.00 -27.88
CA ILE A 600 -34.38 3.14 -27.12
C ILE A 600 -35.25 4.06 -26.25
N ASP A 601 -36.55 3.77 -26.19
CA ASP A 601 -37.47 4.39 -25.23
C ASP A 601 -36.79 4.44 -23.84
N SER A 602 -36.56 5.66 -23.35
CA SER A 602 -35.72 5.91 -22.17
C SER A 602 -36.20 5.11 -20.96
N GLU A 603 -37.49 4.80 -20.87
CA GLU A 603 -38.07 4.08 -19.74
C GLU A 603 -37.85 2.57 -19.83
N MET A 604 -38.00 1.98 -21.02
CA MET A 604 -37.76 0.54 -21.23
C MET A 604 -36.28 0.20 -21.02
N PHE A 605 -35.39 1.09 -21.46
CA PHE A 605 -33.96 0.97 -21.22
C PHE A 605 -33.62 0.98 -19.72
N LYS A 606 -34.16 1.96 -18.96
CA LYS A 606 -33.97 2.04 -17.50
C LYS A 606 -34.49 0.78 -16.79
N LEU A 607 -35.68 0.30 -17.17
CA LEU A 607 -36.25 -0.92 -16.61
C LEU A 607 -35.32 -2.12 -16.86
N ARG A 608 -34.85 -2.33 -18.11
CA ARG A 608 -33.89 -3.41 -18.41
C ARG A 608 -32.60 -3.29 -17.59
N SER A 609 -32.06 -2.09 -17.43
CA SER A 609 -30.87 -1.85 -16.59
C SER A 609 -31.06 -2.34 -15.15
N VAL A 610 -32.21 -2.02 -14.53
CA VAL A 610 -32.52 -2.50 -13.18
C VAL A 610 -32.73 -4.02 -13.15
N LEU A 611 -33.39 -4.60 -14.15
CA LEU A 611 -33.59 -6.05 -14.24
C LEU A 611 -32.26 -6.82 -14.39
N VAL A 612 -31.27 -6.24 -15.08
CA VAL A 612 -29.91 -6.80 -15.10
C VAL A 612 -29.27 -6.74 -13.71
N ASN A 613 -29.43 -5.64 -12.98
CA ASN A 613 -28.94 -5.54 -11.60
C ASN A 613 -29.65 -6.56 -10.68
N MET A 614 -30.94 -6.84 -10.88
CA MET A 614 -31.64 -7.92 -10.18
C MET A 614 -31.05 -9.29 -10.49
N LEU A 615 -30.56 -9.53 -11.71
CA LEU A 615 -29.91 -10.79 -12.08
C LEU A 615 -28.61 -11.02 -11.30
N HIS A 616 -27.86 -9.96 -10.96
CA HIS A 616 -26.75 -10.08 -10.03
C HIS A 616 -27.23 -10.58 -8.66
N VAL A 617 -28.34 -10.04 -8.12
CA VAL A 617 -28.89 -10.51 -6.84
C VAL A 617 -29.35 -11.98 -6.90
N VAL A 618 -29.90 -12.44 -8.03
CA VAL A 618 -30.21 -13.86 -8.25
C VAL A 618 -28.98 -14.74 -8.11
N VAL A 619 -27.87 -14.38 -8.77
CA VAL A 619 -26.63 -15.16 -8.72
C VAL A 619 -26.11 -15.26 -7.28
N ARG A 620 -26.15 -14.15 -6.53
CA ARG A 620 -25.77 -14.15 -5.10
C ARG A 620 -26.60 -15.13 -4.28
N GLN A 621 -27.93 -15.09 -4.41
CA GLN A 621 -28.84 -16.01 -3.71
C GLN A 621 -28.63 -17.47 -4.12
N MET A 622 -28.30 -17.73 -5.39
CA MET A 622 -28.00 -19.06 -5.87
C MET A 622 -26.69 -19.61 -5.28
N ALA A 623 -25.67 -18.77 -5.19
CA ALA A 623 -24.38 -19.15 -4.63
C ALA A 623 -24.43 -19.46 -3.12
N ASP A 624 -25.43 -18.96 -2.42
CA ASP A 624 -25.69 -19.36 -1.03
C ASP A 624 -26.28 -20.76 -0.90
N LYS A 625 -26.89 -21.28 -1.98
CA LYS A 625 -27.50 -22.62 -2.02
C LYS A 625 -26.65 -23.65 -2.78
N ASN A 626 -25.74 -23.20 -3.65
CA ASN A 626 -24.94 -24.05 -4.52
C ASN A 626 -23.44 -23.74 -4.36
N THR A 627 -22.71 -24.71 -3.82
CA THR A 627 -21.27 -24.61 -3.52
C THR A 627 -20.38 -24.46 -4.75
N GLU A 628 -20.82 -24.86 -5.95
CA GLU A 628 -20.01 -24.67 -7.17
C GLU A 628 -19.75 -23.19 -7.46
N PHE A 629 -20.72 -22.30 -7.22
CA PHE A 629 -20.50 -20.86 -7.34
C PHE A 629 -19.44 -20.33 -6.37
N ARG A 630 -19.28 -20.97 -5.21
CA ARG A 630 -18.32 -20.56 -4.18
C ARG A 630 -16.91 -21.09 -4.42
N LYS A 631 -16.71 -21.97 -5.39
CA LYS A 631 -15.38 -22.53 -5.71
C LYS A 631 -14.52 -21.51 -6.46
N ALA A 632 -13.20 -21.62 -6.30
CA ALA A 632 -12.27 -20.76 -7.01
C ALA A 632 -12.40 -20.91 -8.53
N CYS A 633 -12.45 -19.78 -9.22
CA CYS A 633 -12.34 -19.70 -10.66
C CYS A 633 -10.86 -19.64 -11.04
N LEU A 634 -10.37 -20.68 -11.73
CA LEU A 634 -8.94 -20.84 -12.04
C LEU A 634 -8.60 -20.44 -13.48
N ILE A 635 -9.49 -19.75 -14.19
CA ILE A 635 -9.37 -19.37 -15.61
C ILE A 635 -8.12 -18.52 -15.90
N THR A 636 -7.70 -17.72 -14.94
CA THR A 636 -6.53 -16.80 -15.03
C THR A 636 -5.20 -17.46 -14.69
N SER A 637 -5.22 -18.71 -14.24
CA SER A 637 -4.02 -19.46 -13.90
C SER A 637 -3.20 -19.82 -15.17
N PRO A 638 -1.93 -20.23 -15.03
CA PRO A 638 -1.09 -20.64 -16.16
C PRO A 638 -1.76 -21.77 -16.97
N PRO A 639 -1.39 -21.96 -18.25
CA PRO A 639 -2.02 -22.97 -19.10
C PRO A 639 -1.84 -24.36 -18.49
N PHE A 640 -2.91 -24.85 -17.87
CA PHE A 640 -3.01 -26.20 -17.35
C PHE A 640 -3.17 -27.22 -18.47
N SER A 641 -3.20 -28.51 -18.13
CA SER A 641 -3.61 -29.54 -19.08
C SER A 641 -5.00 -29.26 -19.68
N SER A 642 -5.23 -29.81 -20.87
CA SER A 642 -6.52 -29.71 -21.58
C SER A 642 -7.71 -30.14 -20.71
N ASN A 643 -7.50 -31.06 -19.77
CA ASN A 643 -8.53 -31.56 -18.87
C ASN A 643 -9.02 -30.49 -17.89
N ILE A 644 -8.11 -29.69 -17.32
CA ILE A 644 -8.49 -28.63 -16.37
C ILE A 644 -9.23 -27.51 -17.12
N LYS A 645 -8.75 -27.12 -18.31
CA LYS A 645 -9.44 -26.14 -19.16
C LYS A 645 -10.88 -26.56 -19.46
N LEU A 646 -11.06 -27.81 -19.93
CA LEU A 646 -12.38 -28.37 -20.22
C LEU A 646 -13.28 -28.39 -18.97
N LYS A 647 -12.73 -28.72 -17.79
CA LYS A 647 -13.48 -28.69 -16.53
C LYS A 647 -13.98 -27.28 -16.19
N GLN A 648 -13.16 -26.24 -16.40
CA GLN A 648 -13.58 -24.85 -16.17
C GLN A 648 -14.70 -24.44 -17.14
N GLU A 649 -14.56 -24.72 -18.43
CA GLU A 649 -15.62 -24.43 -19.43
C GLU A 649 -16.92 -25.17 -19.12
N THR A 650 -16.84 -26.46 -18.79
CA THR A 650 -18.01 -27.27 -18.41
C THR A 650 -18.68 -26.74 -17.12
N THR A 651 -17.87 -26.27 -16.15
CA THR A 651 -18.41 -25.67 -14.91
C THR A 651 -19.20 -24.40 -15.24
N PHE A 652 -18.66 -23.54 -16.10
CA PHE A 652 -19.36 -22.34 -16.54
C PHE A 652 -20.70 -22.67 -17.20
N ASP A 653 -20.73 -23.61 -18.14
CA ASP A 653 -21.97 -24.01 -18.83
C ASP A 653 -23.03 -24.54 -17.85
N HIS A 654 -22.63 -25.35 -16.87
CA HIS A 654 -23.53 -25.83 -15.82
C HIS A 654 -24.10 -24.71 -14.96
N LEU A 655 -23.30 -23.70 -14.62
CA LEU A 655 -23.76 -22.54 -13.83
C LEU A 655 -24.75 -21.68 -14.63
N ILE A 656 -24.47 -21.43 -15.91
CA ILE A 656 -25.40 -20.71 -16.81
C ILE A 656 -26.71 -21.49 -16.96
N GLU A 657 -26.65 -22.81 -17.11
CA GLU A 657 -27.86 -23.64 -17.16
C GLU A 657 -28.66 -23.60 -15.85
N ALA A 658 -27.97 -23.62 -14.70
CA ALA A 658 -28.60 -23.48 -13.40
C ALA A 658 -29.33 -22.13 -13.26
N ILE A 659 -28.72 -21.03 -13.72
CA ILE A 659 -29.35 -19.69 -13.73
C ILE A 659 -30.58 -19.70 -14.63
N ASN A 660 -30.48 -20.27 -15.83
CA ASN A 660 -31.59 -20.35 -16.76
C ASN A 660 -32.81 -21.08 -16.13
N LYS A 661 -32.56 -22.18 -15.41
CA LYS A 661 -33.60 -22.99 -14.73
C LYS A 661 -34.16 -22.35 -13.45
N SER A 662 -33.48 -21.35 -12.87
CA SER A 662 -33.90 -20.73 -11.61
C SER A 662 -35.25 -20.00 -11.72
N SER A 663 -36.07 -20.05 -10.67
CA SER A 663 -37.35 -19.32 -10.56
C SER A 663 -37.34 -18.38 -9.36
N SER A 664 -36.37 -17.47 -9.32
CA SER A 664 -36.04 -16.65 -8.14
C SER A 664 -36.65 -15.25 -8.10
N PHE A 665 -37.40 -14.82 -9.13
CA PHE A 665 -37.85 -13.42 -9.24
C PHE A 665 -38.54 -12.89 -7.97
N SER A 666 -39.51 -13.63 -7.42
CA SER A 666 -40.25 -13.18 -6.23
C SER A 666 -39.35 -13.08 -4.99
N GLU A 667 -38.53 -14.11 -4.71
CA GLU A 667 -37.59 -14.09 -3.59
C GLU A 667 -36.56 -12.95 -3.71
N THR A 668 -36.06 -12.71 -4.92
CA THR A 668 -35.11 -11.63 -5.22
C THR A 668 -35.76 -10.26 -5.06
N PHE A 669 -36.98 -10.10 -5.58
CA PHE A 669 -37.72 -8.86 -5.50
C PHE A 669 -38.04 -8.50 -4.05
N ASP A 670 -38.51 -9.45 -3.25
CA ASP A 670 -38.83 -9.24 -1.84
C ASP A 670 -37.57 -8.85 -1.03
N LEU A 671 -36.42 -9.47 -1.32
CA LEU A 671 -35.14 -9.09 -0.70
C LEU A 671 -34.78 -7.63 -1.01
N ILE A 672 -34.86 -7.23 -2.28
CA ILE A 672 -34.55 -5.86 -2.72
C ILE A 672 -35.53 -4.86 -2.09
N VAL A 673 -36.82 -5.19 -2.02
CA VAL A 673 -37.83 -4.35 -1.37
C VAL A 673 -37.49 -4.15 0.10
N ASN A 674 -37.15 -5.22 0.83
CA ASN A 674 -36.77 -5.14 2.24
C ASN A 674 -35.51 -4.28 2.44
N ALA A 675 -34.47 -4.49 1.62
CA ALA A 675 -33.24 -3.68 1.67
C ALA A 675 -33.53 -2.19 1.45
N VAL A 676 -34.40 -1.85 0.48
CA VAL A 676 -34.79 -0.47 0.17
C VAL A 676 -35.63 0.15 1.29
N GLN A 677 -36.57 -0.60 1.87
CA GLN A 677 -37.43 -0.14 2.96
C GLN A 677 -36.67 0.09 4.26
N GLU A 678 -35.73 -0.81 4.59
CA GLU A 678 -34.86 -0.68 5.76
C GLU A 678 -33.74 0.34 5.55
N ASN A 679 -33.52 0.79 4.31
CA ASN A 679 -32.39 1.62 3.88
C ASN A 679 -31.05 1.04 4.39
N ASN A 680 -30.91 -0.28 4.26
CA ASN A 680 -29.76 -1.03 4.74
C ASN A 680 -28.89 -1.49 3.55
N GLU A 681 -27.73 -0.84 3.37
CA GLU A 681 -26.78 -1.15 2.29
C GLU A 681 -26.08 -2.50 2.49
N ASP A 682 -26.05 -3.06 3.70
CA ASP A 682 -25.33 -4.31 4.01
C ASP A 682 -25.85 -5.49 3.16
N TYR A 683 -27.13 -5.49 2.78
CA TYR A 683 -27.73 -6.51 1.89
C TYR A 683 -27.07 -6.56 0.50
N LEU A 684 -26.54 -5.44 0.02
CA LEU A 684 -26.03 -5.27 -1.35
C LEU A 684 -24.56 -4.80 -1.39
N GLN A 685 -23.89 -4.65 -0.24
CA GLN A 685 -22.51 -4.18 -0.15
C GLN A 685 -21.53 -5.01 -0.97
N TRP A 686 -21.80 -6.31 -1.14
CA TRP A 686 -21.02 -7.21 -1.99
C TRP A 686 -20.96 -6.77 -3.47
N MET A 687 -21.91 -5.94 -3.94
CA MET A 687 -21.91 -5.42 -5.32
C MET A 687 -20.85 -4.34 -5.55
N ARG A 688 -20.26 -3.76 -4.50
CA ARG A 688 -19.35 -2.60 -4.62
C ARG A 688 -18.16 -2.86 -5.53
N TRP A 689 -17.59 -4.06 -5.51
CA TRP A 689 -16.44 -4.39 -6.37
C TRP A 689 -16.77 -4.35 -7.87
N LEU A 690 -18.06 -4.43 -8.27
CA LEU A 690 -18.48 -4.31 -9.67
C LEU A 690 -18.15 -2.94 -10.28
N ARG A 691 -17.92 -1.90 -9.46
CA ARG A 691 -17.45 -0.58 -9.92
C ARG A 691 -16.12 -0.64 -10.67
N HIS A 692 -15.33 -1.70 -10.47
CA HIS A 692 -14.00 -1.86 -11.06
C HIS A 692 -14.03 -2.47 -12.46
N LEU A 693 -15.17 -3.02 -12.89
CA LEU A 693 -15.39 -3.50 -14.25
C LEU A 693 -15.48 -2.32 -15.22
N ARG A 694 -15.10 -2.53 -16.49
CA ARG A 694 -15.13 -1.46 -17.50
C ARG A 694 -16.56 -1.00 -17.76
N GLN A 695 -16.84 0.28 -17.54
CA GLN A 695 -18.13 0.89 -17.82
C GLN A 695 -18.02 1.88 -18.99
N GLU A 696 -19.04 1.93 -19.85
CA GLU A 696 -19.14 2.94 -20.92
C GLU A 696 -19.41 4.36 -20.38
N ARG A 697 -19.00 5.37 -21.15
CA ARG A 697 -19.03 6.80 -20.73
C ARG A 697 -20.43 7.39 -20.53
N PHE A 698 -21.47 6.81 -21.13
CA PHE A 698 -22.80 7.42 -21.17
C PHE A 698 -23.69 7.07 -19.97
N GLU A 699 -23.37 6.01 -19.22
CA GLU A 699 -24.07 5.63 -17.99
C GLU A 699 -23.12 4.91 -17.03
N LYS A 700 -22.48 5.69 -16.15
CA LYS A 700 -21.68 5.12 -15.07
C LYS A 700 -22.62 4.72 -13.94
N LEU A 701 -22.76 3.42 -13.70
CA LEU A 701 -23.52 2.90 -12.57
C LEU A 701 -22.72 3.13 -11.28
N ASP A 702 -23.38 3.73 -10.30
CA ASP A 702 -22.78 3.97 -8.99
C ASP A 702 -22.94 2.74 -8.09
N PHE A 703 -22.02 1.79 -8.22
CA PHE A 703 -21.96 0.63 -7.32
C PHE A 703 -21.39 0.98 -5.94
N ASP A 704 -20.98 2.22 -5.66
CA ASP A 704 -20.63 2.62 -4.29
C ASP A 704 -21.88 2.77 -3.40
N ARG A 705 -23.06 2.94 -4.03
CA ARG A 705 -24.37 2.99 -3.37
C ARG A 705 -25.35 2.07 -4.10
N PRO A 706 -25.14 0.74 -4.01
CA PRO A 706 -25.91 -0.22 -4.81
C PRO A 706 -27.41 -0.16 -4.54
N LEU A 707 -27.86 0.29 -3.37
CA LEU A 707 -29.28 0.46 -3.08
C LEU A 707 -29.96 1.53 -3.97
N GLU A 708 -29.24 2.60 -4.32
CA GLU A 708 -29.76 3.67 -5.19
C GLU A 708 -30.15 3.13 -6.58
N LEU A 709 -29.54 2.04 -7.03
CA LEU A 709 -29.87 1.38 -8.30
C LEU A 709 -31.30 0.81 -8.33
N PHE A 710 -31.91 0.58 -7.16
CA PHE A 710 -33.22 -0.07 -7.04
C PHE A 710 -34.33 0.83 -6.48
N LYS A 711 -33.99 1.97 -5.85
CA LYS A 711 -34.97 2.83 -5.16
C LYS A 711 -36.13 3.30 -6.03
N GLU A 712 -35.83 3.87 -7.20
CA GLU A 712 -36.86 4.34 -8.14
C GLU A 712 -37.73 3.18 -8.63
N PHE A 713 -37.11 2.04 -8.96
CA PHE A 713 -37.82 0.85 -9.43
C PHE A 713 -38.78 0.28 -8.38
N VAL A 714 -38.32 0.13 -7.12
CA VAL A 714 -39.15 -0.35 -6.01
C VAL A 714 -40.32 0.60 -5.72
N PHE A 715 -40.08 1.92 -5.78
CA PHE A 715 -41.13 2.91 -5.59
C PHE A 715 -42.22 2.81 -6.66
N LEU A 716 -41.84 2.65 -7.93
CA LEU A 716 -42.77 2.54 -9.05
C LEU A 716 -43.45 1.16 -9.15
N ASN A 717 -42.81 0.10 -8.64
CA ASN A 717 -43.23 -1.29 -8.83
C ASN A 717 -43.45 -2.03 -7.51
N TYR A 718 -43.94 -1.37 -6.45
CA TYR A 718 -44.16 -1.97 -5.13
C TYR A 718 -44.89 -3.34 -5.17
N ARG A 719 -45.75 -3.53 -6.18
CA ARG A 719 -46.17 -4.86 -6.65
C ARG A 719 -45.78 -5.01 -8.12
N PRO A 720 -44.92 -5.98 -8.48
CA PRO A 720 -44.45 -6.11 -9.85
C PRO A 720 -45.59 -6.58 -10.77
N SER A 721 -45.74 -5.93 -11.92
CA SER A 721 -46.72 -6.31 -12.93
C SER A 721 -46.32 -7.62 -13.62
N LYS A 722 -47.28 -8.28 -14.29
CA LYS A 722 -46.97 -9.46 -15.14
C LYS A 722 -45.97 -9.13 -16.25
N GLU A 723 -45.97 -7.90 -16.73
CA GLU A 723 -45.06 -7.42 -17.77
C GLU A 723 -43.62 -7.36 -17.23
N VAL A 724 -43.40 -6.81 -16.03
CA VAL A 724 -42.07 -6.76 -15.39
C VAL A 724 -41.51 -8.16 -15.14
N MET A 725 -42.35 -9.10 -14.68
CA MET A 725 -41.95 -10.50 -14.48
C MET A 725 -41.60 -11.20 -15.79
N SER A 726 -42.37 -10.94 -16.85
CA SER A 726 -42.11 -11.46 -18.20
C SER A 726 -40.81 -10.90 -18.76
N GLU A 727 -40.58 -9.59 -18.58
CA GLU A 727 -39.38 -8.91 -19.05
C GLU A 727 -38.13 -9.40 -18.32
N PHE A 728 -38.20 -9.61 -17.00
CA PHE A 728 -37.10 -10.22 -16.24
C PHE A 728 -36.76 -11.62 -16.76
N SER A 729 -37.78 -12.43 -17.04
CA SER A 729 -37.61 -13.77 -17.59
C SER A 729 -36.94 -13.73 -18.97
N GLN A 730 -37.31 -12.73 -19.79
CA GLN A 730 -36.70 -12.49 -21.10
C GLN A 730 -35.22 -12.07 -20.97
N VAL A 731 -34.91 -11.08 -20.13
CA VAL A 731 -33.53 -10.62 -19.84
C VAL A 731 -32.65 -11.79 -19.38
N LYS A 732 -33.14 -12.60 -18.44
CA LYS A 732 -32.43 -13.79 -17.95
C LYS A 732 -32.19 -14.82 -19.06
N SER A 733 -33.21 -15.10 -19.87
CA SER A 733 -33.10 -16.04 -20.99
C SER A 733 -32.12 -15.54 -22.06
N ASP A 734 -32.13 -14.24 -22.37
CA ASP A 734 -31.25 -13.63 -23.37
C ASP A 734 -29.80 -13.63 -22.90
N PHE A 735 -29.56 -13.37 -21.62
CA PHE A 735 -28.24 -13.54 -20.98
C PHE A 735 -27.74 -14.98 -21.15
N CYS A 736 -28.52 -15.98 -20.71
CA CYS A 736 -28.08 -17.37 -20.71
C CYS A 736 -27.83 -17.93 -22.12
N ARG A 737 -28.52 -17.41 -23.14
CA ARG A 737 -28.36 -17.85 -24.55
C ARG A 737 -27.20 -17.18 -25.28
N SER A 738 -26.85 -15.95 -24.88
CA SER A 738 -25.97 -15.09 -25.67
C SER A 738 -24.65 -14.78 -24.99
N ILE A 739 -24.46 -15.21 -23.73
CA ILE A 739 -23.19 -15.04 -23.03
C ILE A 739 -22.08 -15.85 -23.70
N VAL A 740 -20.90 -15.25 -23.80
CA VAL A 740 -19.71 -15.87 -24.38
C VAL A 740 -18.63 -15.94 -23.29
N PHE A 741 -18.13 -17.15 -23.05
CA PHE A 741 -17.14 -17.44 -22.02
C PHE A 741 -15.86 -16.60 -22.18
N GLU A 742 -15.38 -16.45 -23.41
CA GLU A 742 -14.13 -15.75 -23.73
C GLU A 742 -14.17 -14.26 -23.38
N ASP A 743 -15.34 -13.61 -23.47
CA ASP A 743 -15.49 -12.21 -23.11
C ASP A 743 -15.31 -12.01 -21.60
N ALA A 744 -15.98 -12.86 -20.81
CA ALA A 744 -15.89 -12.83 -19.36
C ALA A 744 -14.47 -13.17 -18.89
N ALA A 745 -13.84 -14.17 -19.53
CA ALA A 745 -12.45 -14.54 -19.27
C ALA A 745 -11.46 -13.41 -19.57
N ALA A 746 -11.69 -12.63 -20.64
CA ALA A 746 -10.85 -11.48 -20.98
C ALA A 746 -11.01 -10.34 -19.94
N GLU A 747 -12.23 -10.05 -19.50
CA GLU A 747 -12.47 -9.01 -18.48
C GLU A 747 -11.93 -9.44 -17.10
N LEU A 748 -12.08 -10.72 -16.71
CA LEU A 748 -11.49 -11.27 -15.48
C LEU A 748 -9.96 -11.07 -15.44
N LYS A 749 -9.26 -11.34 -16.56
CA LYS A 749 -7.80 -11.12 -16.66
C LYS A 749 -7.41 -9.66 -16.45
N VAL A 750 -8.20 -8.74 -17.00
CA VAL A 750 -7.96 -7.29 -16.83
C VAL A 750 -8.20 -6.89 -15.38
N LEU A 751 -9.26 -7.40 -14.76
CA LEU A 751 -9.56 -7.13 -13.36
C LEU A 751 -8.44 -7.67 -12.45
N LEU A 752 -7.98 -8.90 -12.68
CA LEU A 752 -6.86 -9.50 -11.96
C LEU A 752 -5.60 -8.64 -12.00
N GLN A 753 -5.26 -8.10 -13.18
CA GLN A 753 -4.10 -7.21 -13.32
C GLN A 753 -4.23 -5.94 -12.47
N LYS A 754 -5.44 -5.37 -12.34
CA LYS A 754 -5.66 -4.19 -11.48
C LYS A 754 -5.47 -4.53 -10.01
N TYR A 755 -6.02 -5.65 -9.55
CA TYR A 755 -5.82 -6.14 -8.18
C TYR A 755 -4.35 -6.40 -7.89
N ARG A 756 -3.68 -7.19 -8.75
CA ARG A 756 -2.26 -7.54 -8.59
C ARG A 756 -1.37 -6.32 -8.55
N LYS A 757 -1.57 -5.35 -9.44
CA LYS A 757 -0.79 -4.10 -9.44
C LYS A 757 -0.76 -3.46 -8.05
N THR A 758 -1.93 -3.27 -7.44
CA THR A 758 -2.05 -2.62 -6.13
C THR A 758 -1.47 -3.48 -5.00
N ARG A 759 -1.70 -4.79 -5.03
CA ARG A 759 -1.17 -5.73 -4.02
C ARG A 759 0.35 -5.86 -4.09
N GLU A 760 0.90 -5.92 -5.29
CA GLU A 760 2.36 -5.93 -5.51
C GLU A 760 3.00 -4.62 -5.06
N GLN A 761 2.39 -3.48 -5.40
CA GLN A 761 2.85 -2.16 -4.94
C GLN A 761 2.86 -2.08 -3.41
N TYR A 762 1.80 -2.56 -2.76
CA TYR A 762 1.74 -2.65 -1.31
C TYR A 762 2.84 -3.55 -0.74
N MET A 763 2.99 -4.75 -1.29
CA MET A 763 4.00 -5.73 -0.86
C MET A 763 5.42 -5.17 -0.98
N LYS A 764 5.79 -4.66 -2.16
CA LYS A 764 7.12 -4.07 -2.44
C LYS A 764 7.39 -2.83 -1.59
N GLY A 765 6.36 -2.01 -1.38
CA GLY A 765 6.39 -0.88 -0.46
C GLY A 765 6.68 -1.30 0.99
N MET A 766 6.01 -2.34 1.48
CA MET A 766 6.21 -2.83 2.85
C MET A 766 7.56 -3.54 3.03
N LEU A 767 8.02 -4.32 2.05
CA LEU A 767 9.32 -4.98 2.10
C LEU A 767 10.46 -3.97 2.27
N SER A 768 10.38 -2.80 1.63
CA SER A 768 11.41 -1.76 1.78
C SER A 768 11.44 -1.14 3.18
N LEU A 769 10.37 -1.25 3.97
CA LEU A 769 10.35 -0.78 5.36
C LEU A 769 10.92 -1.81 6.36
N HIS A 770 11.02 -3.08 5.98
CA HIS A 770 11.53 -4.15 6.84
C HIS A 770 13.04 -4.31 6.70
N ARG A 771 13.78 -4.39 7.81
CA ARG A 771 15.25 -4.58 7.76
C ARG A 771 15.58 -5.83 6.95
N THR A 772 16.48 -5.72 5.98
CA THR A 772 16.97 -6.88 5.23
C THR A 772 17.84 -7.73 6.15
N THR A 773 17.50 -9.01 6.30
CA THR A 773 18.31 -10.03 6.98
C THR A 773 19.55 -10.39 6.19
#